data_AF-A0A3N4S9C5-F1
#
_entry.id   AF-A0A3N4S9C5-F1
#
_cell.length_a   1.000
_cell.length_b   1.000
_cell.length_c   1.000
_cell.angle_alpha   90.00
_cell.angle_beta   90.00
_cell.angle_gamma   90.00
#
_symmetry.space_group_name_H-M   'P 1'
#
loop_
_entity.id
_entity.type
_entity.pdbx_description
1 polymer ?
#
loop_
_entity_poly.entity_id
_entity_poly.type
_entity_poly.pdbx_seq_one_letter_code
_entity_poly.pdbx_strand_id
1 'polypeptide(L)'
;MNATPTPDDHGDQSPQGRPVPLAESVPQQRGRTAPPERPRDDTGDLLEHPDPHIAAQAAAVENLLRCWVRETNLPAPDTATLRIPLPSSGTALITPVRHWSPTGWHRFGQPRLAGTPDTAPPVDAVTLAALLTRETAWGADGMARRPEDPAGPRAEDPAARRADGAVRRADGVPGQADGVLRAANGVPARSDSTPRTANGVPAQSDGTTRTIGTTGAGDSSPGPGGASGTRDGSPGAADGSPVARATPDDGDLVARVADSLRRTVTFIVDRRARPADGPDRFLAAEQALLLGHPFHPTPKSREGLTESEARLYSPELRGSFPLHWMAVASSLLVTDSAWTERGRPLPAPHLMARLAGTALPLPDGCAAALPLHPWQAREVRHRAETAALLDAGLLRDLGPLGAPWHPTSSVRTVHRTGAPAMLKLSLGLRITNSRRENLRKELHRGVEVHRLLRTGLAKHWQAAHPGFDIVRDPAWLAVDGEDGRPVPGLDVVIRHNPFTPADDASCVAGLVAPRPLDAPGANGRPGTYRSRLAQVVARLAERTGRPVGAVSAEWFLRYLEQVVRPVLWLDGEAGIALEAHQQNTLLLLDADGWPAGGRYRDNQGYYFRESRRADLDARLPGIGEQSDTFVSDEVTDERFAYYLGINNVLGLIGAFGSQRLADERLLLAAFRRFLTDVATGPARLRSPLPGRLLDSPVLRCKANLLTRLHGLDELVGPVDTQSVYVTIANPLHSAQS
;
A
#
# COMPACT_ATOMS: atom_id res chain seq x y z
N MET A 1 2.93 -11.24 70.45
CA MET A 1 3.91 -11.96 71.30
C MET A 1 4.92 -12.62 70.37
N ASN A 2 6.24 -12.42 70.41
CA ASN A 2 7.12 -11.43 71.07
C ASN A 2 8.24 -11.14 70.04
N ALA A 3 8.51 -9.89 69.70
CA ALA A 3 9.56 -9.04 70.27
C ALA A 3 11.00 -9.39 69.81
N THR A 4 11.66 -8.38 69.22
CA THR A 4 13.09 -8.31 68.89
C THR A 4 13.98 -8.55 70.12
N PRO A 5 15.26 -8.89 69.93
CA PRO A 5 16.27 -7.98 70.47
C PRO A 5 17.48 -7.73 69.56
N THR A 6 18.01 -6.51 69.71
CA THR A 6 19.39 -6.08 69.46
C THR A 6 19.92 -5.50 70.79
N PRO A 7 21.19 -5.09 70.88
CA PRO A 7 22.45 -5.70 70.41
C PRO A 7 23.36 -5.99 71.64
N ASP A 8 24.63 -6.38 71.43
CA ASP A 8 25.69 -5.94 72.33
C ASP A 8 27.06 -5.84 71.62
N ASP A 9 27.94 -5.03 72.19
CA ASP A 9 29.13 -4.43 71.59
C ASP A 9 30.46 -5.10 72.06
N HIS A 10 31.59 -4.61 71.52
CA HIS A 10 32.98 -4.63 72.02
C HIS A 10 34.02 -5.19 71.02
N GLY A 11 35.10 -4.45 70.76
CA GLY A 11 36.29 -4.99 70.07
C GLY A 11 37.22 -3.98 69.37
N ASP A 12 37.58 -2.90 70.04
CA ASP A 12 38.54 -1.88 69.57
C ASP A 12 39.90 -2.44 69.07
N GLN A 13 40.33 -2.04 67.86
CA GLN A 13 41.65 -1.41 67.59
C GLN A 13 41.95 -1.21 66.09
N SER A 14 42.44 -0.02 65.73
CA SER A 14 43.09 0.32 64.44
C SER A 14 44.57 0.66 64.68
N PRO A 15 45.46 0.56 63.67
CA PRO A 15 45.78 1.80 62.95
C PRO A 15 46.09 1.66 61.44
N GLN A 16 45.34 2.44 60.66
CA GLN A 16 45.80 3.30 59.54
C GLN A 16 46.99 2.86 58.66
N GLY A 17 46.68 2.41 57.44
CA GLY A 17 47.53 2.55 56.25
C GLY A 17 46.88 3.51 55.24
N ARG A 18 47.62 4.52 54.76
CA ARG A 18 47.12 5.56 53.83
C ARG A 18 46.88 5.04 52.40
N PRO A 19 45.76 5.39 51.75
CA PRO A 19 45.65 5.39 50.29
C PRO A 19 46.31 6.64 49.69
N VAL A 20 47.07 6.48 48.60
CA VAL A 20 47.63 7.58 47.79
C VAL A 20 46.64 7.94 46.68
N PRO A 21 46.36 9.24 46.41
CA PRO A 21 45.38 9.64 45.41
C PRO A 21 46.00 9.72 44.00
N LEU A 22 45.23 9.33 42.99
CA LEU A 22 45.43 9.75 41.60
C LEU A 22 44.09 10.20 41.03
N ALA A 23 44.00 11.50 40.79
CA ALA A 23 42.93 12.09 40.01
C ALA A 23 43.39 12.20 38.55
N GLU A 24 42.58 11.70 37.63
CA GLU A 24 42.55 12.25 36.27
C GLU A 24 41.12 12.64 35.91
N SER A 25 41.01 13.83 35.33
CA SER A 25 39.76 14.55 35.12
C SER A 25 38.96 13.97 33.95
N VAL A 26 37.76 13.45 34.22
CA VAL A 26 36.75 13.25 33.18
C VAL A 26 36.35 14.62 32.62
N PRO A 27 36.48 14.90 31.31
CA PRO A 27 36.05 16.17 30.75
C PRO A 27 34.55 16.35 30.94
N GLN A 28 34.14 17.44 31.59
CA GLN A 28 32.74 17.84 31.61
C GLN A 28 32.28 18.07 30.17
N GLN A 29 31.47 17.16 29.63
CA GLN A 29 30.71 17.44 28.42
C GLN A 29 29.83 18.65 28.70
N ARG A 30 30.12 19.76 28.03
CA ARG A 30 29.23 20.93 28.01
C ARG A 30 27.83 20.44 27.69
N GLY A 31 26.88 20.70 28.58
CA GLY A 31 25.52 20.20 28.43
C GLY A 31 24.97 20.60 27.07
N ARG A 32 24.77 19.61 26.18
CA ARG A 32 23.93 19.79 25.00
C ARG A 32 22.56 20.17 25.53
N THR A 33 22.15 21.39 25.22
CA THR A 33 20.84 21.92 25.58
C THR A 33 19.78 20.87 25.25
N ALA A 34 18.95 20.54 26.25
CA ALA A 34 17.73 19.80 25.98
C ALA A 34 16.96 20.55 24.88
N PRO A 35 16.28 19.85 23.95
CA PRO A 35 15.36 20.52 23.04
C PRO A 35 14.42 21.39 23.88
N PRO A 36 14.22 22.67 23.55
CA PRO A 36 13.36 23.53 24.36
C PRO A 36 11.99 22.87 24.47
N GLU A 37 11.47 22.72 25.70
CA GLU A 37 10.09 22.27 25.89
C GLU A 37 9.19 23.29 25.19
N ARG A 38 8.69 22.90 24.01
CA ARG A 38 7.94 23.81 23.14
C ARG A 38 6.62 24.18 23.85
N PRO A 39 6.21 25.46 23.82
CA PRO A 39 4.98 25.89 24.49
C PRO A 39 3.80 25.02 24.09
N ARG A 40 2.98 24.65 25.08
CA ARG A 40 1.72 23.94 24.80
C ARG A 40 0.79 24.90 24.09
N ASP A 41 0.39 24.53 22.89
CA ASP A 41 -0.78 25.11 22.22
C ASP A 41 -2.01 24.76 23.08
N ASP A 42 -2.56 25.75 23.77
CA ASP A 42 -3.57 25.59 24.84
C ASP A 42 -4.95 25.13 24.30
N THR A 43 -5.06 24.98 22.96
CA THR A 43 -6.27 24.56 22.25
C THR A 43 -6.53 23.05 22.25
N GLY A 44 -5.62 22.23 22.81
CA GLY A 44 -5.75 20.77 22.87
C GLY A 44 -5.58 20.06 21.52
N ASP A 45 -5.60 18.72 21.49
CA ASP A 45 -5.54 17.98 20.21
C ASP A 45 -6.87 18.08 19.46
N LEU A 46 -6.90 18.79 18.33
CA LEU A 46 -8.12 19.03 17.57
C LEU A 46 -8.70 17.74 16.96
N LEU A 47 -7.91 16.67 16.87
CA LEU A 47 -8.43 15.34 16.54
C LEU A 47 -9.44 14.83 17.58
N GLU A 48 -9.32 15.27 18.83
CA GLU A 48 -10.21 14.95 19.95
C GLU A 48 -11.39 15.93 20.09
N HIS A 49 -11.47 16.95 19.22
CA HIS A 49 -12.52 17.96 19.26
C HIS A 49 -13.92 17.32 19.15
N PRO A 50 -14.93 17.75 19.94
CA PRO A 50 -16.26 17.10 19.97
C PRO A 50 -17.01 17.19 18.63
N ASP A 51 -16.85 18.28 17.88
CA ASP A 51 -17.32 18.36 16.49
C ASP A 51 -16.48 17.43 15.58
N PRO A 52 -17.09 16.41 14.93
CA PRO A 52 -16.41 15.50 14.01
C PRO A 52 -15.87 16.19 12.75
N HIS A 53 -16.45 17.32 12.33
CA HIS A 53 -15.96 18.11 11.19
C HIS A 53 -14.60 18.71 11.48
N ILE A 54 -14.44 19.34 12.66
CA ILE A 54 -13.15 19.91 13.09
C ILE A 54 -12.08 18.82 13.26
N ALA A 55 -12.44 17.65 13.81
CA ALA A 55 -11.52 16.52 13.94
C ALA A 55 -11.07 15.96 12.57
N ALA A 56 -11.99 15.81 11.61
CA ALA A 56 -11.66 15.39 10.25
C ALA A 56 -10.81 16.44 9.51
N GLN A 57 -11.11 17.73 9.70
CA GLN A 57 -10.38 18.84 9.11
C GLN A 57 -8.93 18.89 9.61
N ALA A 58 -8.72 18.72 10.93
CA ALA A 58 -7.38 18.63 11.51
C ALA A 58 -6.58 17.46 10.93
N ALA A 59 -7.19 16.28 10.76
CA ALA A 59 -6.54 15.12 10.15
C ALA A 59 -6.20 15.36 8.66
N ALA A 60 -7.09 15.97 7.89
CA ALA A 60 -6.87 16.27 6.48
C ALA A 60 -5.75 17.30 6.27
N VAL A 61 -5.76 18.39 7.06
CA VAL A 61 -4.69 19.40 7.07
C VAL A 61 -3.35 18.77 7.47
N GLU A 62 -3.31 17.96 8.53
CA GLU A 62 -2.07 17.31 8.98
C GLU A 62 -1.47 16.38 7.91
N ASN A 63 -2.30 15.61 7.19
CA ASN A 63 -1.85 14.76 6.09
C ASN A 63 -1.29 15.58 4.90
N LEU A 64 -1.96 16.68 4.52
CA LEU A 64 -1.48 17.59 3.47
C LEU A 64 -0.13 18.22 3.85
N LEU A 65 0.00 18.73 5.08
CA LEU A 65 1.25 19.31 5.59
C LEU A 65 2.37 18.28 5.69
N ARG A 66 2.09 17.04 6.15
CA ARG A 66 3.08 15.94 6.14
C ARG A 66 3.54 15.58 4.74
N CYS A 67 2.62 15.48 3.78
CA CYS A 67 2.97 15.29 2.38
C CYS A 67 3.89 16.42 1.89
N TRP A 68 3.48 17.68 2.07
CA TRP A 68 4.27 18.82 1.61
C TRP A 68 5.66 18.88 2.23
N VAL A 69 5.76 18.85 3.57
CA VAL A 69 7.03 18.93 4.32
C VAL A 69 7.99 17.83 3.91
N ARG A 70 7.51 16.59 3.76
CA ARG A 70 8.33 15.46 3.33
C ARG A 70 8.72 15.57 1.85
N GLU A 71 7.79 15.95 0.99
CA GLU A 71 7.99 15.90 -0.47
C GLU A 71 8.78 17.10 -1.01
N THR A 72 8.81 18.20 -0.26
CA THR A 72 9.72 19.34 -0.46
C THR A 72 10.96 19.32 0.43
N ASN A 73 11.13 18.26 1.25
CA ASN A 73 12.24 18.05 2.19
C ASN A 73 12.54 19.29 3.07
N LEU A 74 11.49 19.90 3.64
CA LEU A 74 11.64 21.09 4.48
C LEU A 74 12.37 20.78 5.80
N PRO A 75 13.33 21.63 6.22
CA PRO A 75 14.07 21.43 7.46
C PRO A 75 13.18 21.68 8.69
N ALA A 76 13.68 21.23 9.84
CA ALA A 76 13.05 21.53 11.13
C ALA A 76 13.05 23.05 11.38
N PRO A 77 11.94 23.64 11.88
CA PRO A 77 11.94 25.04 12.28
C PRO A 77 12.73 25.24 13.58
N ASP A 78 13.51 26.32 13.62
CA ASP A 78 14.25 26.77 14.81
C ASP A 78 13.31 27.18 15.95
N THR A 79 12.08 27.57 15.62
CA THR A 79 11.05 28.00 16.57
C THR A 79 9.98 26.92 16.77
N ALA A 80 8.99 27.19 17.64
CA ALA A 80 7.81 26.35 17.79
C ALA A 80 6.84 26.40 16.58
N THR A 81 7.15 27.21 15.56
CA THR A 81 6.27 27.49 14.41
C THR A 81 7.01 27.24 13.10
N LEU A 82 6.41 26.45 12.22
CA LEU A 82 6.89 26.25 10.85
C LEU A 82 6.34 27.34 9.94
N ARG A 83 7.23 27.98 9.17
CA ARG A 83 6.88 28.87 8.06
C ARG A 83 7.10 28.14 6.74
N ILE A 84 6.05 28.03 5.93
CA ILE A 84 6.09 27.43 4.58
C ILE A 84 5.89 28.57 3.57
N PRO A 85 6.93 28.99 2.82
CA PRO A 85 6.78 29.99 1.76
C PRO A 85 5.82 29.51 0.67
N LEU A 86 4.94 30.39 0.20
CA LEU A 86 4.02 30.17 -0.93
C LEU A 86 4.24 31.30 -1.96
N PRO A 87 5.37 31.31 -2.69
CA PRO A 87 5.74 32.41 -3.59
C PRO A 87 4.72 32.64 -4.71
N SER A 88 4.12 31.58 -5.26
CA SER A 88 3.13 31.66 -6.35
C SER A 88 1.82 32.29 -5.89
N SER A 89 1.57 32.22 -4.58
CA SER A 89 0.44 32.83 -3.87
C SER A 89 0.82 34.16 -3.19
N GLY A 90 2.07 34.63 -3.31
CA GLY A 90 2.56 35.89 -2.73
C GLY A 90 2.57 35.93 -1.20
N THR A 91 2.60 34.78 -0.52
CA THR A 91 2.40 34.69 0.94
C THR A 91 3.22 33.56 1.57
N ALA A 92 2.93 33.18 2.81
CA ALA A 92 3.45 31.99 3.46
C ALA A 92 2.40 31.42 4.43
N LEU A 93 2.42 30.11 4.65
CA LEU A 93 1.69 29.50 5.77
C LEU A 93 2.55 29.55 7.03
N ILE A 94 1.89 29.76 8.16
CA ILE A 94 2.44 29.79 9.51
C ILE A 94 1.67 28.74 10.30
N THR A 95 2.33 27.66 10.73
CA THR A 95 1.67 26.55 11.46
C THR A 95 2.44 26.18 12.73
N PRO A 96 1.78 26.10 13.91
CA PRO A 96 2.41 25.61 15.13
C PRO A 96 2.90 24.16 14.96
N VAL A 97 4.03 23.81 15.56
CA VAL A 97 4.59 22.45 15.52
C VAL A 97 4.50 21.81 16.90
N ARG A 98 3.51 20.92 17.05
CA ARG A 98 3.19 20.20 18.30
C ARG A 98 4.10 18.98 18.51
N HIS A 99 4.61 18.39 17.42
CA HIS A 99 5.65 17.36 17.41
C HIS A 99 6.44 17.47 16.10
N TRP A 100 7.78 17.49 16.17
CA TRP A 100 8.61 17.39 14.97
C TRP A 100 9.30 16.03 14.94
N SER A 101 8.89 15.19 13.99
CA SER A 101 9.37 13.82 13.84
C SER A 101 10.55 13.75 12.86
N PRO A 102 11.69 13.12 13.20
CA PRO A 102 12.75 12.81 12.24
C PRO A 102 12.30 11.80 11.15
N THR A 103 11.19 11.09 11.36
CA THR A 103 10.63 10.12 10.40
C THR A 103 9.43 10.68 9.61
N GLY A 104 9.14 11.98 9.73
CA GLY A 104 8.08 12.67 8.99
C GLY A 104 6.70 12.65 9.66
N TRP A 105 6.50 11.92 10.76
CA TRP A 105 5.23 11.86 11.52
C TRP A 105 5.00 13.11 12.38
N HIS A 106 5.20 14.30 11.82
CA HIS A 106 4.97 15.57 12.51
C HIS A 106 3.53 15.67 13.03
N ARG A 107 3.31 16.40 14.14
CA ARG A 107 1.98 16.86 14.57
C ARG A 107 1.94 18.37 14.46
N PHE A 108 0.91 18.90 13.79
CA PHE A 108 0.77 20.34 13.54
C PHE A 108 -0.41 20.94 14.30
N GLY A 109 -0.33 22.23 14.62
CA GLY A 109 -1.49 23.06 14.94
C GLY A 109 -2.18 23.55 13.66
N GLN A 110 -3.18 24.42 13.81
CA GLN A 110 -3.87 24.96 12.64
C GLN A 110 -2.97 25.95 11.88
N PRO A 111 -2.80 25.80 10.54
CA PRO A 111 -2.07 26.75 9.73
C PRO A 111 -2.86 28.07 9.58
N ARG A 112 -2.14 29.18 9.43
CA ARG A 112 -2.65 30.52 9.14
C ARG A 112 -1.84 31.16 8.02
N LEU A 113 -2.39 32.14 7.31
CA LEU A 113 -1.60 32.92 6.34
C LEU A 113 -0.74 33.96 7.07
N ALA A 114 0.48 34.18 6.58
CA ALA A 114 1.38 35.18 7.15
C ALA A 114 0.80 36.59 6.97
N GLY A 115 0.80 37.39 8.04
CA GLY A 115 0.31 38.77 8.03
C GLY A 115 -1.20 38.94 8.20
N THR A 116 -1.98 37.86 8.36
CA THR A 116 -3.39 37.99 8.77
C THR A 116 -3.49 38.26 10.28
N PRO A 117 -4.49 39.05 10.75
CA PRO A 117 -4.77 39.20 12.18
C PRO A 117 -5.04 37.86 12.89
N ASP A 118 -4.77 37.78 14.19
CA ASP A 118 -5.03 36.56 14.99
C ASP A 118 -6.52 36.14 14.99
N THR A 119 -7.43 37.11 14.77
CA THR A 119 -8.87 36.91 14.63
C THR A 119 -9.30 36.30 13.30
N ALA A 120 -8.42 36.21 12.30
CA ALA A 120 -8.72 35.54 11.04
C ALA A 120 -9.00 34.04 11.26
N PRO A 121 -9.82 33.38 10.42
CA PRO A 121 -9.95 31.94 10.47
C PRO A 121 -8.63 31.25 10.07
N PRO A 122 -8.32 30.07 10.63
CA PRO A 122 -7.22 29.25 10.15
C PRO A 122 -7.46 28.75 8.73
N VAL A 123 -6.38 28.43 8.02
CA VAL A 123 -6.43 27.82 6.69
C VAL A 123 -6.98 26.40 6.79
N ASP A 124 -8.03 26.17 6.02
CA ASP A 124 -8.83 24.96 5.99
C ASP A 124 -8.24 23.93 4.99
N ALA A 125 -8.66 22.66 5.02
CA ALA A 125 -8.04 21.61 4.19
C ALA A 125 -8.21 21.84 2.69
N VAL A 126 -9.37 22.38 2.28
CA VAL A 126 -9.71 22.67 0.88
C VAL A 126 -8.89 23.86 0.36
N THR A 127 -8.79 24.91 1.15
CA THR A 127 -7.95 26.09 0.88
C THR A 127 -6.47 25.72 0.84
N LEU A 128 -6.00 24.89 1.78
CA LEU A 128 -4.64 24.38 1.77
C LEU A 128 -4.36 23.59 0.49
N ALA A 129 -5.25 22.68 0.09
CA ALA A 129 -5.11 21.92 -1.15
C ALA A 129 -4.98 22.85 -2.37
N ALA A 130 -5.84 23.86 -2.49
CA ALA A 130 -5.80 24.83 -3.59
C ALA A 130 -4.49 25.63 -3.63
N LEU A 131 -3.98 26.06 -2.45
CA LEU A 131 -2.68 26.74 -2.33
C LEU A 131 -1.54 25.81 -2.78
N LEU A 132 -1.49 24.57 -2.29
CA LEU A 132 -0.43 23.62 -2.64
C LEU A 132 -0.44 23.26 -4.14
N THR A 133 -1.63 23.05 -4.74
CA THR A 133 -1.76 22.85 -6.20
C THR A 133 -1.14 24.02 -6.97
N ARG A 134 -1.46 25.26 -6.59
CA ARG A 134 -0.94 26.47 -7.24
C ARG A 134 0.59 26.57 -7.17
N GLU A 135 1.20 26.26 -6.04
CA GLU A 135 2.66 26.27 -5.91
C GLU A 135 3.34 25.20 -6.79
N THR A 136 2.74 24.01 -6.94
CA THR A 136 3.33 22.96 -7.79
C THR A 136 3.26 23.28 -9.28
N ALA A 137 2.19 23.91 -9.76
CA ALA A 137 2.08 24.34 -11.16
C ALA A 137 3.17 25.37 -11.51
N TRP A 138 3.42 26.33 -10.62
CA TRP A 138 4.48 27.32 -10.80
C TRP A 138 5.89 26.70 -10.78
N GLY A 139 6.11 25.63 -10.02
CA GLY A 139 7.38 24.90 -10.02
C GLY A 139 7.73 24.29 -11.39
N ALA A 140 6.72 23.89 -12.17
CA ALA A 140 6.91 23.38 -13.53
C ALA A 140 7.17 24.53 -14.53
N ASP A 141 6.32 25.58 -14.54
CA ASP A 141 6.44 26.70 -15.49
C ASP A 141 7.64 27.62 -15.20
N GLY A 142 8.00 27.79 -13.93
CA GLY A 142 9.13 28.62 -13.51
C GLY A 142 10.50 28.06 -13.91
N MET A 143 10.60 26.74 -14.15
CA MET A 143 11.79 26.12 -14.72
C MET A 143 11.90 26.39 -16.23
N ALA A 144 10.76 26.46 -16.94
CA ALA A 144 10.69 26.78 -18.37
C ALA A 144 10.84 28.29 -18.67
N ARG A 145 10.65 29.16 -17.67
CA ARG A 145 10.79 30.63 -17.76
C ARG A 145 11.91 31.18 -16.88
N ARG A 146 13.14 30.71 -17.09
CA ARG A 146 14.31 31.56 -16.84
C ARG A 146 14.55 32.45 -18.07
N PRO A 147 14.58 33.79 -17.93
CA PRO A 147 15.18 34.65 -18.96
C PRO A 147 16.65 34.26 -19.14
N GLU A 148 17.14 34.29 -20.37
CA GLU A 148 18.58 34.24 -20.62
C GLU A 148 19.24 35.49 -20.01
N ASP A 149 20.33 35.32 -19.25
CA ASP A 149 21.09 36.45 -18.70
C ASP A 149 21.65 37.31 -19.85
N PRO A 150 21.49 38.65 -19.82
CA PRO A 150 22.04 39.51 -20.84
C PRO A 150 23.57 39.49 -20.80
N ALA A 151 24.19 39.21 -21.97
CA ALA A 151 25.62 38.99 -22.08
C ALA A 151 26.47 40.18 -21.59
N GLY A 152 27.20 39.98 -20.48
CA GLY A 152 28.31 40.82 -20.07
C GLY A 152 29.56 40.60 -20.93
N PRO A 153 30.44 41.61 -21.08
CA PRO A 153 31.50 41.59 -22.08
C PRO A 153 32.64 40.62 -21.77
N ARG A 154 33.23 40.05 -22.83
CA ARG A 154 34.40 39.17 -22.76
C ARG A 154 35.62 39.93 -22.26
N ALA A 155 36.30 39.38 -21.26
CA ALA A 155 37.68 39.72 -20.94
C ALA A 155 38.63 38.73 -21.63
N GLU A 156 39.76 39.22 -22.13
CA GLU A 156 40.71 38.48 -22.96
C GLU A 156 41.73 37.71 -22.10
N ASP A 157 42.18 36.55 -22.59
CA ASP A 157 43.25 35.74 -21.96
C ASP A 157 44.47 35.64 -22.91
N PRO A 158 45.62 36.28 -22.59
CA PRO A 158 46.80 36.28 -23.45
C PRO A 158 47.87 35.24 -23.06
N ALA A 159 47.84 34.10 -23.75
CA ALA A 159 48.97 33.37 -24.34
C ALA A 159 50.34 33.24 -23.60
N ALA A 160 50.71 31.99 -23.26
CA ALA A 160 52.08 31.40 -23.32
C ALA A 160 52.10 30.03 -22.61
N ARG A 161 52.80 28.95 -23.04
CA ARG A 161 53.72 28.69 -24.15
C ARG A 161 53.70 27.18 -24.52
N ARG A 162 54.23 26.84 -25.70
CA ARG A 162 54.29 25.49 -26.28
C ARG A 162 55.39 24.59 -25.67
N ALA A 163 55.22 23.27 -25.80
CA ALA A 163 56.29 22.34 -26.16
C ALA A 163 55.72 21.17 -26.97
N ASP A 164 56.39 20.77 -28.05
CA ASP A 164 55.93 19.77 -29.03
C ASP A 164 56.25 18.32 -28.64
N GLY A 165 55.55 17.35 -29.24
CA GLY A 165 55.84 15.91 -29.06
C GLY A 165 54.90 14.95 -29.79
N ALA A 166 55.04 14.82 -31.11
CA ALA A 166 54.20 13.94 -31.93
C ALA A 166 54.77 12.51 -32.08
N VAL A 167 53.91 11.49 -32.01
CA VAL A 167 54.17 10.14 -32.56
C VAL A 167 52.93 9.65 -33.32
N ARG A 168 53.16 8.91 -34.43
CA ARG A 168 52.16 8.56 -35.44
C ARG A 168 51.53 7.17 -35.24
N ARG A 169 50.41 6.93 -35.92
CA ARG A 169 49.84 5.59 -36.18
C ARG A 169 50.77 4.72 -37.04
N ALA A 170 50.64 3.40 -36.93
CA ALA A 170 50.80 2.44 -38.03
C ALA A 170 49.97 1.18 -37.76
N ASP A 171 49.41 0.58 -38.81
CA ASP A 171 48.61 -0.66 -38.80
C ASP A 171 49.47 -1.93 -38.86
N GLY A 172 48.90 -3.11 -38.57
CA GLY A 172 49.57 -4.40 -38.85
C GLY A 172 48.88 -5.66 -38.29
N VAL A 173 48.39 -6.52 -39.19
CA VAL A 173 47.93 -7.92 -38.95
C VAL A 173 48.54 -8.79 -40.06
N PRO A 174 49.23 -9.91 -39.74
CA PRO A 174 48.67 -11.28 -39.93
C PRO A 174 49.20 -12.31 -38.89
N GLY A 175 48.74 -13.57 -38.77
CA GLY A 175 47.63 -14.33 -39.39
C GLY A 175 47.83 -15.86 -39.29
N GLN A 176 46.74 -16.66 -39.19
CA GLN A 176 46.63 -18.14 -39.44
C GLN A 176 47.49 -19.14 -38.60
N ALA A 177 47.13 -20.42 -38.37
CA ALA A 177 45.93 -21.28 -38.57
C ALA A 177 45.96 -22.38 -37.43
N ASP A 178 45.16 -23.45 -37.32
CA ASP A 178 44.03 -24.09 -38.07
C ASP A 178 43.13 -24.86 -37.04
N GLY A 179 42.29 -25.85 -37.42
CA GLY A 179 41.69 -26.76 -36.43
C GLY A 179 40.49 -27.69 -36.75
N VAL A 180 39.91 -27.70 -37.96
CA VAL A 180 38.98 -28.74 -38.50
C VAL A 180 37.55 -28.92 -37.90
N LEU A 181 36.62 -29.13 -38.85
CA LEU A 181 35.16 -29.36 -38.79
C LEU A 181 34.63 -30.52 -37.90
N ARG A 182 33.38 -30.38 -37.42
CA ARG A 182 32.19 -31.09 -38.00
C ARG A 182 30.84 -30.57 -37.47
N ALA A 183 29.88 -30.43 -38.38
CA ALA A 183 28.46 -30.21 -38.08
C ALA A 183 27.61 -31.29 -38.78
N ALA A 184 26.50 -31.69 -38.17
CA ALA A 184 25.48 -32.53 -38.78
C ALA A 184 24.09 -32.21 -38.19
N ASN A 185 23.10 -32.00 -39.07
CA ASN A 185 21.71 -31.74 -38.71
C ASN A 185 20.99 -33.03 -38.29
N GLY A 186 19.93 -32.91 -37.46
CA GLY A 186 19.06 -34.04 -37.12
C GLY A 186 17.77 -33.65 -36.40
N VAL A 187 16.70 -33.39 -37.17
CA VAL A 187 15.31 -33.35 -36.67
C VAL A 187 14.72 -34.75 -36.73
N PRO A 188 13.87 -35.16 -35.76
CA PRO A 188 12.84 -36.14 -36.06
C PRO A 188 11.41 -35.74 -35.63
N ALA A 189 10.56 -35.70 -36.65
CA ALA A 189 9.16 -36.13 -36.78
C ALA A 189 8.21 -36.36 -35.58
N ARG A 190 6.92 -36.13 -35.89
CA ARG A 190 5.71 -36.39 -35.10
C ARG A 190 5.39 -37.89 -34.93
N SER A 191 4.48 -38.19 -33.99
CA SER A 191 3.60 -39.36 -34.11
C SER A 191 2.15 -38.98 -33.73
N ASP A 192 1.19 -39.41 -34.56
CA ASP A 192 -0.25 -39.25 -34.31
C ASP A 192 -0.80 -40.43 -33.51
N SER A 193 -1.83 -40.21 -32.71
CA SER A 193 -2.79 -41.27 -32.38
C SER A 193 -4.18 -40.71 -32.11
N THR A 194 -5.18 -41.26 -32.81
CA THR A 194 -6.61 -41.02 -32.61
C THR A 194 -7.25 -42.20 -31.89
N PRO A 195 -8.40 -42.01 -31.23
CA PRO A 195 -9.39 -43.07 -31.04
C PRO A 195 -10.65 -42.82 -31.87
N ARG A 196 -11.42 -43.90 -32.07
CA ARG A 196 -12.49 -44.02 -33.07
C ARG A 196 -13.87 -43.59 -32.55
N THR A 197 -14.73 -43.22 -33.48
CA THR A 197 -16.18 -43.12 -33.31
C THR A 197 -16.84 -44.51 -33.20
N ALA A 198 -17.98 -44.57 -32.51
CA ALA A 198 -18.92 -45.69 -32.57
C ALA A 198 -20.36 -45.15 -32.45
N ASN A 199 -21.28 -45.68 -33.26
CA ASN A 199 -22.66 -45.22 -33.38
C ASN A 199 -23.57 -45.79 -32.29
N GLY A 200 -24.67 -45.07 -31.96
CA GLY A 200 -25.72 -45.57 -31.07
C GLY A 200 -26.97 -44.68 -31.01
N VAL A 201 -27.94 -44.94 -31.88
CA VAL A 201 -29.31 -44.38 -31.91
C VAL A 201 -30.21 -45.60 -32.16
N PRO A 202 -31.27 -45.90 -31.37
CA PRO A 202 -32.57 -45.22 -31.56
C PRO A 202 -33.57 -45.14 -30.36
N ALA A 203 -34.45 -44.13 -30.39
CA ALA A 203 -35.89 -44.10 -30.01
C ALA A 203 -36.33 -42.61 -30.04
N GLN A 204 -37.33 -42.15 -30.81
CA GLN A 204 -38.78 -42.45 -30.86
C GLN A 204 -39.62 -41.93 -29.68
N SER A 205 -40.86 -41.54 -30.02
CA SER A 205 -41.90 -40.88 -29.23
C SER A 205 -41.61 -39.42 -28.81
N ASP A 206 -42.60 -38.54 -28.67
CA ASP A 206 -43.84 -38.37 -29.46
C ASP A 206 -44.37 -36.95 -29.19
N GLY A 207 -44.90 -36.29 -30.22
CA GLY A 207 -45.50 -34.96 -30.05
C GLY A 207 -46.88 -35.05 -29.40
N THR A 208 -47.13 -34.25 -28.35
CA THR A 208 -48.50 -34.00 -27.88
C THR A 208 -48.87 -32.53 -28.05
N THR A 209 -49.59 -32.24 -29.13
CA THR A 209 -50.25 -30.95 -29.36
C THR A 209 -51.60 -30.91 -28.64
N ARG A 210 -51.87 -29.86 -27.84
CA ARG A 210 -53.20 -29.30 -27.46
C ARG A 210 -52.99 -28.16 -26.42
N THR A 211 -53.80 -27.11 -26.26
CA THR A 211 -54.74 -26.38 -27.14
C THR A 211 -55.21 -25.09 -26.43
N ILE A 212 -55.16 -23.96 -27.16
CA ILE A 212 -56.03 -22.75 -27.16
C ILE A 212 -56.62 -22.16 -25.84
N GLY A 213 -56.43 -20.84 -25.68
CA GLY A 213 -57.34 -19.89 -24.99
C GLY A 213 -56.67 -18.53 -24.73
N THR A 214 -56.70 -17.50 -25.60
CA THR A 214 -57.75 -16.44 -25.76
C THR A 214 -58.21 -15.81 -24.42
N THR A 215 -58.24 -14.50 -24.15
CA THR A 215 -58.09 -13.22 -24.91
C THR A 215 -57.30 -12.18 -24.07
N GLY A 216 -56.93 -10.96 -24.47
CA GLY A 216 -57.10 -10.11 -25.68
C GLY A 216 -56.22 -8.83 -25.53
N ALA A 217 -55.77 -8.17 -26.59
CA ALA A 217 -56.45 -7.16 -27.43
C ALA A 217 -56.63 -5.76 -26.76
N GLY A 218 -55.92 -4.75 -27.28
CA GLY A 218 -55.89 -3.37 -26.76
C GLY A 218 -54.92 -2.47 -27.53
N ASP A 219 -55.21 -2.24 -28.81
CA ASP A 219 -54.34 -1.60 -29.80
C ASP A 219 -54.34 -0.06 -29.72
N SER A 220 -53.25 0.60 -30.15
CA SER A 220 -53.29 1.80 -31.03
C SER A 220 -51.90 2.44 -31.25
N SER A 221 -51.38 2.29 -32.48
CA SER A 221 -50.45 3.26 -33.10
C SER A 221 -51.24 4.33 -33.87
N PRO A 222 -50.61 5.43 -34.32
CA PRO A 222 -50.29 5.50 -35.75
C PRO A 222 -48.98 6.25 -36.12
N GLY A 223 -48.41 5.89 -37.28
CA GLY A 223 -47.54 6.78 -38.09
C GLY A 223 -48.28 7.19 -39.39
N PRO A 224 -47.61 7.44 -40.55
CA PRO A 224 -46.17 7.60 -40.80
C PRO A 224 -45.82 8.72 -41.83
N GLY A 225 -44.54 8.82 -42.23
CA GLY A 225 -44.07 9.52 -43.46
C GLY A 225 -42.85 10.45 -43.24
N GLY A 226 -41.88 10.62 -44.15
CA GLY A 226 -41.61 9.95 -45.43
C GLY A 226 -40.52 10.65 -46.27
N ALA A 227 -39.77 9.86 -47.07
CA ALA A 227 -38.99 10.26 -48.28
C ALA A 227 -37.67 11.11 -48.21
N SER A 228 -36.54 10.40 -48.37
CA SER A 228 -35.45 10.61 -49.37
C SER A 228 -34.78 11.98 -49.66
N GLY A 229 -33.45 11.97 -49.71
CA GLY A 229 -32.63 12.91 -50.51
C GLY A 229 -31.12 12.62 -50.46
N THR A 230 -30.48 12.41 -51.61
CA THR A 230 -29.01 12.21 -51.73
C THR A 230 -28.37 13.31 -52.59
N ARG A 231 -27.15 13.76 -52.25
CA ARG A 231 -26.00 14.04 -53.16
C ARG A 231 -24.80 14.71 -52.47
N ASP A 232 -23.65 14.63 -53.15
CA ASP A 232 -22.32 15.10 -52.76
C ASP A 232 -22.17 16.61 -52.54
N GLY A 233 -21.11 16.99 -51.80
CA GLY A 233 -20.59 18.37 -51.81
C GLY A 233 -19.60 18.72 -50.70
N SER A 234 -18.30 18.47 -50.93
CA SER A 234 -17.18 19.12 -50.22
C SER A 234 -16.33 19.89 -51.24
N PRO A 235 -15.53 20.91 -50.86
CA PRO A 235 -15.37 21.55 -49.55
C PRO A 235 -15.55 23.09 -49.56
N GLY A 236 -15.68 23.71 -48.38
CA GLY A 236 -15.62 25.17 -48.23
C GLY A 236 -15.27 25.56 -46.79
N ALA A 237 -14.15 26.26 -46.60
CA ALA A 237 -13.64 26.61 -45.28
C ALA A 237 -14.18 27.97 -44.78
N ALA A 238 -14.70 28.02 -43.55
CA ALA A 238 -14.90 29.24 -42.78
C ALA A 238 -14.95 28.94 -41.27
N ASP A 239 -14.27 29.79 -40.47
CA ASP A 239 -14.25 29.92 -39.01
C ASP A 239 -14.73 28.75 -38.13
N GLY A 240 -13.76 27.92 -37.74
CA GLY A 240 -13.85 27.16 -36.51
C GLY A 240 -13.66 28.08 -35.29
N SER A 241 -14.77 28.56 -34.72
CA SER A 241 -14.78 28.96 -33.30
C SER A 241 -14.18 27.81 -32.46
N PRO A 242 -13.32 28.08 -31.47
CA PRO A 242 -12.77 27.03 -30.64
C PRO A 242 -13.87 26.46 -29.74
N VAL A 243 -14.58 25.44 -30.24
CA VAL A 243 -15.34 24.52 -29.42
C VAL A 243 -14.36 24.00 -28.38
N ALA A 244 -14.59 24.35 -27.12
CA ALA A 244 -13.75 23.93 -26.02
C ALA A 244 -13.72 22.39 -25.99
N ARG A 245 -12.64 21.81 -26.48
CA ARG A 245 -12.36 20.39 -26.30
C ARG A 245 -12.28 20.16 -24.80
N ALA A 246 -13.25 19.44 -24.25
CA ALA A 246 -13.17 18.95 -22.89
C ALA A 246 -11.86 18.15 -22.76
N THR A 247 -10.94 18.64 -21.93
CA THR A 247 -9.70 17.94 -21.63
C THR A 247 -10.02 16.69 -20.81
N PRO A 248 -9.25 15.59 -20.94
CA PRO A 248 -9.59 14.35 -20.25
C PRO A 248 -9.22 14.44 -18.75
N ASP A 249 -10.22 14.64 -17.89
CA ASP A 249 -10.22 14.27 -16.46
C ASP A 249 -8.97 14.72 -15.67
N ASP A 250 -8.63 16.02 -15.73
CA ASP A 250 -7.62 16.64 -14.86
C ASP A 250 -8.03 16.44 -13.38
N GLY A 251 -7.20 15.71 -12.65
CA GLY A 251 -7.53 15.22 -11.32
C GLY A 251 -7.52 16.32 -10.25
N ASP A 252 -8.63 17.03 -10.10
CA ASP A 252 -8.77 18.08 -9.08
C ASP A 252 -8.47 17.57 -7.67
N LEU A 253 -7.33 18.00 -7.14
CA LEU A 253 -6.90 17.70 -5.77
C LEU A 253 -7.91 18.26 -4.75
N VAL A 254 -8.54 19.39 -5.06
CA VAL A 254 -9.45 20.10 -4.15
C VAL A 254 -10.74 19.32 -3.96
N ALA A 255 -11.42 18.90 -5.04
CA ALA A 255 -12.57 17.99 -4.98
C ALA A 255 -12.25 16.68 -4.25
N ARG A 256 -11.09 16.08 -4.53
CA ARG A 256 -10.64 14.84 -3.87
C ARG A 256 -10.36 15.03 -2.37
N VAL A 257 -9.82 16.17 -1.96
CA VAL A 257 -9.64 16.53 -0.54
C VAL A 257 -11.01 16.72 0.12
N ALA A 258 -11.94 17.42 -0.52
CA ALA A 258 -13.30 17.60 -0.01
C ALA A 258 -14.06 16.27 0.13
N ASP A 259 -13.93 15.34 -0.81
CA ASP A 259 -14.51 13.99 -0.72
C ASP A 259 -13.86 13.14 0.39
N SER A 260 -12.52 13.18 0.50
CA SER A 260 -11.79 12.52 1.58
C SER A 260 -12.18 13.06 2.96
N LEU A 261 -12.35 14.38 3.08
CA LEU A 261 -12.80 15.06 4.30
C LEU A 261 -14.21 14.61 4.69
N ARG A 262 -15.18 14.75 3.78
CA ARG A 262 -16.59 14.39 4.01
C ARG A 262 -16.75 12.95 4.51
N ARG A 263 -16.06 12.01 3.86
CA ARG A 263 -16.04 10.59 4.25
C ARG A 263 -15.42 10.39 5.63
N THR A 264 -14.33 11.09 5.94
CA THR A 264 -13.68 11.05 7.27
C THR A 264 -14.61 11.57 8.37
N VAL A 265 -15.41 12.62 8.11
CA VAL A 265 -16.46 13.08 9.04
C VAL A 265 -17.45 11.96 9.33
N THR A 266 -18.01 11.33 8.29
CA THR A 266 -18.95 10.20 8.43
C THR A 266 -18.34 9.05 9.24
N PHE A 267 -17.07 8.70 9.01
CA PHE A 267 -16.36 7.65 9.76
C PHE A 267 -16.15 8.02 11.23
N ILE A 268 -15.83 9.28 11.53
CA ILE A 268 -15.67 9.75 12.91
C ILE A 268 -17.01 9.77 13.63
N VAL A 269 -18.08 10.26 13.01
CA VAL A 269 -19.45 10.23 13.57
C VAL A 269 -19.82 8.80 13.95
N ASP A 270 -19.71 7.88 13.00
CA ASP A 270 -20.11 6.49 13.22
C ASP A 270 -19.28 5.80 14.30
N ARG A 271 -17.95 5.98 14.28
CA ARG A 271 -17.06 5.31 15.24
C ARG A 271 -17.10 5.94 16.63
N ARG A 272 -17.52 7.20 16.78
CA ARG A 272 -17.84 7.81 18.09
C ARG A 272 -19.20 7.34 18.62
N ALA A 273 -20.18 7.08 17.76
CA ALA A 273 -21.48 6.51 18.16
C ALA A 273 -21.42 5.00 18.44
N ARG A 274 -20.53 4.27 17.75
CA ARG A 274 -20.36 2.80 17.85
C ARG A 274 -18.89 2.39 18.08
N PRO A 275 -18.26 2.83 19.18
CA PRO A 275 -16.83 2.65 19.48
C PRO A 275 -16.35 1.20 19.56
N ALA A 276 -17.03 0.35 20.33
CA ALA A 276 -16.67 -1.07 20.54
C ALA A 276 -16.45 -1.84 19.22
N ASP A 277 -15.37 -2.63 19.14
CA ASP A 277 -15.03 -3.48 17.98
C ASP A 277 -15.73 -4.84 18.03
N GLY A 278 -15.82 -5.51 16.87
CA GLY A 278 -16.37 -6.86 16.77
C GLY A 278 -15.42 -7.95 17.30
N PRO A 279 -15.91 -9.20 17.47
CA PRO A 279 -15.14 -10.29 18.06
C PRO A 279 -14.02 -10.83 17.16
N ASP A 280 -14.13 -10.68 15.83
CA ASP A 280 -13.09 -11.03 14.87
C ASP A 280 -11.98 -9.95 14.90
N ARG A 281 -10.87 -10.27 15.58
CA ARG A 281 -9.77 -9.30 15.81
C ARG A 281 -9.06 -8.89 14.52
N PHE A 282 -8.91 -9.83 13.57
CA PHE A 282 -8.33 -9.54 12.26
C PHE A 282 -9.21 -8.54 11.49
N LEU A 283 -10.51 -8.79 11.39
CA LEU A 283 -11.45 -7.89 10.72
C LEU A 283 -11.51 -6.51 11.42
N ALA A 284 -11.53 -6.49 12.75
CA ALA A 284 -11.51 -5.23 13.52
C ALA A 284 -10.27 -4.37 13.23
N ALA A 285 -9.10 -5.00 13.00
CA ALA A 285 -7.88 -4.30 12.61
C ALA A 285 -7.93 -3.78 11.16
N GLU A 286 -8.49 -4.54 10.23
CA GLU A 286 -8.72 -4.09 8.84
C GLU A 286 -9.68 -2.90 8.76
N GLN A 287 -10.66 -2.85 9.67
CA GLN A 287 -11.65 -1.78 9.81
C GLN A 287 -11.16 -0.59 10.68
N ALA A 288 -9.92 -0.63 11.17
CA ALA A 288 -9.40 0.37 12.11
C ALA A 288 -8.86 1.65 11.45
N LEU A 289 -8.53 1.64 10.15
CA LEU A 289 -7.79 2.72 9.51
C LEU A 289 -8.70 3.92 9.15
N LEU A 290 -9.28 4.63 10.12
CA LEU A 290 -10.31 5.66 9.89
C LEU A 290 -9.79 6.89 9.13
N LEU A 291 -8.59 7.38 9.49
CA LEU A 291 -8.00 8.60 8.91
C LEU A 291 -7.20 8.33 7.62
N GLY A 292 -6.93 7.06 7.32
CA GLY A 292 -6.23 6.65 6.11
C GLY A 292 -4.70 6.73 6.21
N HIS A 293 -4.03 6.73 5.05
CA HIS A 293 -2.57 6.79 4.98
C HIS A 293 -2.07 8.19 5.38
N PRO A 294 -1.16 8.31 6.38
CA PRO A 294 -0.78 9.59 7.00
C PRO A 294 0.14 10.47 6.14
N PHE A 295 0.63 9.95 5.00
CA PHE A 295 1.36 10.71 3.99
C PHE A 295 0.75 10.49 2.61
N HIS A 296 -0.56 10.70 2.50
CA HIS A 296 -1.26 10.76 1.23
C HIS A 296 -2.29 11.90 1.34
N PRO A 297 -2.46 12.75 0.31
CA PRO A 297 -3.27 13.96 0.46
C PRO A 297 -4.78 13.68 0.56
N THR A 298 -5.25 12.62 -0.08
CA THR A 298 -6.69 12.31 -0.25
C THR A 298 -7.01 10.86 0.15
N PRO A 299 -6.58 10.40 1.35
CA PRO A 299 -6.45 8.98 1.67
C PRO A 299 -7.79 8.24 1.85
N LYS A 300 -8.90 8.98 1.94
CA LYS A 300 -10.27 8.46 1.98
C LYS A 300 -11.13 8.87 0.79
N SER A 301 -10.57 9.55 -0.20
CA SER A 301 -11.29 9.84 -1.45
C SER A 301 -11.69 8.54 -2.15
N ARG A 302 -12.96 8.45 -2.53
CA ARG A 302 -13.59 7.30 -3.20
C ARG A 302 -14.68 7.80 -4.17
N GLU A 303 -14.30 8.78 -5.00
CA GLU A 303 -15.16 9.31 -6.07
C GLU A 303 -15.73 8.18 -6.92
N GLY A 304 -17.02 8.26 -7.24
CA GLY A 304 -17.79 7.17 -7.85
C GLY A 304 -18.63 6.36 -6.85
N LEU A 305 -18.40 6.49 -5.53
CA LEU A 305 -19.30 5.96 -4.50
C LEU A 305 -20.30 7.01 -4.02
N THR A 306 -21.59 6.67 -4.11
CA THR A 306 -22.67 7.40 -3.41
C THR A 306 -22.58 7.23 -1.88
N GLU A 307 -23.30 8.05 -1.12
CA GLU A 307 -23.33 7.96 0.36
C GLU A 307 -24.00 6.67 0.87
N SER A 308 -24.97 6.11 0.13
CA SER A 308 -25.57 4.80 0.44
C SER A 308 -24.58 3.65 0.26
N GLU A 309 -23.84 3.67 -0.85
CA GLU A 309 -22.78 2.70 -1.13
C GLU A 309 -21.60 2.82 -0.18
N ALA A 310 -21.24 4.04 0.21
CA ALA A 310 -20.18 4.28 1.19
C ALA A 310 -20.45 3.53 2.51
N ARG A 311 -21.71 3.45 2.96
CA ARG A 311 -22.09 2.69 4.16
C ARG A 311 -21.90 1.17 4.01
N LEU A 312 -22.08 0.62 2.82
CA LEU A 312 -21.95 -0.81 2.56
C LEU A 312 -20.50 -1.22 2.28
N TYR A 313 -19.76 -0.41 1.53
CA TYR A 313 -18.46 -0.77 0.97
C TYR A 313 -17.26 -0.19 1.76
N SER A 314 -17.47 0.70 2.72
CA SER A 314 -16.37 1.26 3.53
C SER A 314 -16.03 0.35 4.71
N PRO A 315 -14.76 -0.13 4.86
CA PRO A 315 -14.34 -0.86 6.05
C PRO A 315 -14.46 0.00 7.32
N GLU A 316 -14.30 1.32 7.22
CA GLU A 316 -14.36 2.26 8.35
C GLU A 316 -15.75 2.34 9.01
N LEU A 317 -16.81 2.02 8.27
CA LEU A 317 -18.21 1.97 8.74
C LEU A 317 -18.65 0.55 9.12
N ARG A 318 -17.70 -0.40 9.11
CA ARG A 318 -17.93 -1.84 9.28
C ARG A 318 -18.95 -2.39 8.29
N GLY A 319 -18.91 -1.89 7.06
CA GLY A 319 -19.80 -2.27 5.98
C GLY A 319 -19.80 -3.77 5.69
N SER A 320 -20.84 -4.23 5.01
CA SER A 320 -20.95 -5.61 4.52
C SER A 320 -21.96 -5.70 3.40
N PHE A 321 -21.77 -6.64 2.47
CA PHE A 321 -22.65 -6.83 1.32
C PHE A 321 -22.60 -8.27 0.81
N PRO A 322 -23.72 -8.85 0.30
CA PRO A 322 -23.65 -10.05 -0.51
C PRO A 322 -22.85 -9.76 -1.79
N LEU A 323 -22.15 -10.77 -2.31
CA LEU A 323 -21.43 -10.64 -3.58
C LEU A 323 -22.42 -10.65 -4.74
N HIS A 324 -22.10 -9.91 -5.79
CA HIS A 324 -22.82 -9.97 -7.05
C HIS A 324 -22.23 -11.10 -7.90
N TRP A 325 -23.05 -11.91 -8.55
CA TRP A 325 -22.58 -13.08 -9.29
C TRP A 325 -22.94 -12.98 -10.78
N MET A 326 -22.02 -13.38 -11.64
CA MET A 326 -22.28 -13.62 -13.06
C MET A 326 -21.89 -15.04 -13.45
N ALA A 327 -22.76 -15.75 -14.17
CA ALA A 327 -22.40 -17.02 -14.79
C ALA A 327 -21.58 -16.75 -16.06
N VAL A 328 -20.53 -17.54 -16.27
CA VAL A 328 -19.58 -17.39 -17.39
C VAL A 328 -19.65 -18.63 -18.28
N ALA A 329 -19.85 -18.43 -19.58
CA ALA A 329 -19.79 -19.48 -20.59
C ALA A 329 -18.44 -20.20 -20.57
N SER A 330 -18.48 -21.50 -20.83
CA SER A 330 -17.29 -22.37 -20.75
C SER A 330 -16.15 -21.97 -21.68
N SER A 331 -16.45 -21.28 -22.78
CA SER A 331 -15.48 -20.77 -23.76
C SER A 331 -14.69 -19.54 -23.30
N LEU A 332 -15.20 -18.78 -22.31
CA LEU A 332 -14.61 -17.50 -21.88
C LEU A 332 -13.91 -17.58 -20.52
N LEU A 333 -14.16 -18.64 -19.76
CA LEU A 333 -13.65 -18.80 -18.42
C LEU A 333 -12.17 -19.21 -18.44
N VAL A 334 -11.31 -18.35 -17.89
CA VAL A 334 -9.89 -18.65 -17.69
C VAL A 334 -9.58 -18.70 -16.20
N THR A 335 -8.84 -19.72 -15.76
CA THR A 335 -8.51 -19.93 -14.34
C THR A 335 -7.15 -20.57 -14.18
N ASP A 336 -6.50 -20.33 -13.04
CA ASP A 336 -5.40 -21.17 -12.55
C ASP A 336 -5.60 -21.47 -11.06
N SER A 337 -5.05 -22.60 -10.60
CA SER A 337 -5.06 -23.01 -9.20
C SER A 337 -3.86 -23.91 -8.86
N ALA A 338 -3.09 -23.48 -7.87
CA ALA A 338 -2.17 -24.31 -7.09
C ALA A 338 -2.75 -24.67 -5.71
N TRP A 339 -4.04 -24.40 -5.45
CA TRP A 339 -4.72 -24.80 -4.22
C TRP A 339 -4.75 -26.32 -4.12
N THR A 340 -4.39 -26.87 -2.95
CA THR A 340 -4.49 -28.31 -2.69
C THR A 340 -5.21 -28.61 -1.38
N GLU A 341 -6.15 -29.54 -1.42
CA GLU A 341 -6.83 -30.10 -0.26
C GLU A 341 -6.41 -31.57 -0.09
N ARG A 342 -5.93 -31.96 1.10
CA ARG A 342 -5.41 -33.32 1.39
C ARG A 342 -4.40 -33.82 0.32
N GLY A 343 -3.55 -32.92 -0.17
CA GLY A 343 -2.54 -33.17 -1.20
C GLY A 343 -3.04 -33.18 -2.65
N ARG A 344 -4.36 -33.13 -2.90
CA ARG A 344 -4.93 -33.11 -4.25
C ARG A 344 -5.21 -31.69 -4.74
N PRO A 345 -4.89 -31.32 -5.99
CA PRO A 345 -5.29 -30.03 -6.58
C PRO A 345 -6.81 -29.84 -6.57
N LEU A 346 -7.26 -28.61 -6.31
CA LEU A 346 -8.66 -28.20 -6.38
C LEU A 346 -8.82 -27.08 -7.42
N PRO A 347 -9.59 -27.29 -8.52
CA PRO A 347 -9.81 -26.25 -9.52
C PRO A 347 -10.51 -25.01 -8.94
N ALA A 348 -10.15 -23.82 -9.42
CA ALA A 348 -10.70 -22.55 -8.92
C ALA A 348 -12.24 -22.47 -8.99
N PRO A 349 -12.93 -22.96 -10.04
CA PRO A 349 -14.40 -22.98 -10.07
C PRO A 349 -15.03 -23.80 -8.93
N HIS A 350 -14.45 -24.95 -8.59
CA HIS A 350 -14.95 -25.81 -7.51
C HIS A 350 -14.72 -25.16 -6.14
N LEU A 351 -13.58 -24.49 -5.97
CA LEU A 351 -13.30 -23.70 -4.77
C LEU A 351 -14.28 -22.52 -4.63
N MET A 352 -14.56 -21.82 -5.74
CA MET A 352 -15.49 -20.69 -5.75
C MET A 352 -16.93 -21.11 -5.42
N ALA A 353 -17.42 -22.20 -6.01
CA ALA A 353 -18.74 -22.75 -5.70
C ALA A 353 -18.91 -23.10 -4.21
N ARG A 354 -17.85 -23.63 -3.56
CA ARG A 354 -17.85 -23.86 -2.11
C ARG A 354 -17.85 -22.56 -1.30
N LEU A 355 -17.08 -21.55 -1.74
CA LEU A 355 -16.98 -20.25 -1.05
C LEU A 355 -18.29 -19.46 -1.11
N ALA A 356 -19.08 -19.61 -2.19
CA ALA A 356 -20.41 -19.01 -2.29
C ALA A 356 -21.30 -19.33 -1.08
N GLY A 357 -21.24 -20.58 -0.59
CA GLY A 357 -22.01 -21.01 0.59
C GLY A 357 -23.52 -21.09 0.36
N THR A 358 -23.96 -21.02 -0.90
CA THR A 358 -25.34 -21.14 -1.36
C THR A 358 -25.34 -21.85 -2.72
N ALA A 359 -26.47 -22.44 -3.10
CA ALA A 359 -26.66 -22.86 -4.49
C ALA A 359 -26.63 -21.63 -5.40
N LEU A 360 -25.88 -21.71 -6.50
CA LEU A 360 -25.86 -20.71 -7.56
C LEU A 360 -26.55 -21.31 -8.79
N PRO A 361 -27.57 -20.67 -9.37
CA PRO A 361 -28.32 -21.21 -10.50
C PRO A 361 -27.53 -21.03 -11.79
N LEU A 362 -26.54 -21.91 -12.01
CA LEU A 362 -25.74 -21.94 -13.25
C LEU A 362 -26.59 -22.40 -14.43
N PRO A 363 -26.74 -21.58 -15.50
CA PRO A 363 -27.43 -22.00 -16.72
C PRO A 363 -26.59 -22.99 -17.53
N ASP A 364 -27.26 -23.77 -18.39
CA ASP A 364 -26.60 -24.70 -19.31
C ASP A 364 -25.55 -23.98 -20.18
N GLY A 365 -24.38 -24.61 -20.32
CA GLY A 365 -23.22 -24.05 -21.05
C GLY A 365 -22.27 -23.19 -20.21
N CYS A 366 -22.66 -22.76 -19.00
CA CYS A 366 -21.78 -22.01 -18.10
C CYS A 366 -20.88 -22.93 -17.27
N ALA A 367 -19.58 -22.65 -17.22
CA ALA A 367 -18.60 -23.45 -16.48
C ALA A 367 -18.45 -23.05 -15.00
N ALA A 368 -18.73 -21.78 -14.66
CA ALA A 368 -18.60 -21.25 -13.32
C ALA A 368 -19.47 -20.01 -13.09
N ALA A 369 -19.62 -19.66 -11.82
CA ALA A 369 -20.08 -18.33 -11.40
C ALA A 369 -18.87 -17.53 -10.88
N LEU A 370 -18.79 -16.29 -11.32
CA LEU A 370 -17.76 -15.33 -11.00
C LEU A 370 -18.31 -14.31 -9.98
N PRO A 371 -17.68 -14.15 -8.79
CA PRO A 371 -18.07 -13.11 -7.85
C PRO A 371 -17.50 -11.75 -8.24
N LEU A 372 -18.30 -10.71 -8.11
CA LEU A 372 -17.93 -9.32 -8.28
C LEU A 372 -18.30 -8.51 -7.04
N HIS A 373 -17.58 -7.41 -6.86
CA HIS A 373 -18.01 -6.35 -5.97
C HIS A 373 -19.28 -5.70 -6.56
N PRO A 374 -20.37 -5.46 -5.81
CA PRO A 374 -21.63 -4.98 -6.41
C PRO A 374 -21.51 -3.66 -7.20
N TRP A 375 -20.69 -2.72 -6.72
CA TRP A 375 -20.33 -1.52 -7.52
C TRP A 375 -19.68 -1.90 -8.86
N GLN A 376 -18.74 -2.84 -8.87
CA GLN A 376 -18.06 -3.27 -10.11
C GLN A 376 -19.05 -3.92 -11.08
N ALA A 377 -19.97 -4.75 -10.59
CA ALA A 377 -21.01 -5.36 -11.44
C ALA A 377 -21.91 -4.30 -12.10
N ARG A 378 -22.25 -3.22 -11.39
CA ARG A 378 -22.99 -2.09 -11.97
C ARG A 378 -22.19 -1.35 -13.05
N GLU A 379 -20.91 -1.05 -12.81
CA GLU A 379 -20.12 -0.26 -13.76
C GLU A 379 -19.65 -1.06 -14.98
N VAL A 380 -19.24 -2.32 -14.77
CA VAL A 380 -18.59 -3.13 -15.81
C VAL A 380 -19.54 -3.48 -16.95
N ARG A 381 -20.84 -3.67 -16.68
CA ARG A 381 -21.88 -3.92 -17.70
C ARG A 381 -22.04 -2.78 -18.72
N HIS A 382 -21.53 -1.59 -18.43
CA HIS A 382 -21.59 -0.43 -19.34
C HIS A 382 -20.34 -0.29 -20.22
N ARG A 383 -19.34 -1.17 -20.06
CA ARG A 383 -18.18 -1.28 -20.95
C ARG A 383 -18.55 -2.10 -22.19
N ALA A 384 -18.11 -1.66 -23.36
CA ALA A 384 -18.52 -2.25 -24.64
C ALA A 384 -18.22 -3.75 -24.73
N GLU A 385 -17.07 -4.19 -24.21
CA GLU A 385 -16.62 -5.58 -24.21
C GLU A 385 -17.52 -6.45 -23.34
N THR A 386 -17.90 -5.98 -22.15
CA THR A 386 -18.76 -6.74 -21.23
C THR A 386 -20.23 -6.70 -21.66
N ALA A 387 -20.70 -5.57 -22.21
CA ALA A 387 -22.04 -5.44 -22.77
C ALA A 387 -22.25 -6.44 -23.93
N ALA A 388 -21.31 -6.53 -24.87
CA ALA A 388 -21.38 -7.48 -25.98
C ALA A 388 -21.48 -8.94 -25.51
N LEU A 389 -20.73 -9.32 -24.47
CA LEU A 389 -20.79 -10.68 -23.91
C LEU A 389 -22.09 -10.97 -23.15
N LEU A 390 -22.71 -9.96 -22.53
CA LEU A 390 -24.04 -10.06 -21.92
C LEU A 390 -25.13 -10.20 -22.99
N ASP A 391 -25.08 -9.39 -24.04
CA ASP A 391 -26.03 -9.42 -25.16
C ASP A 391 -25.95 -10.74 -25.95
N ALA A 392 -24.74 -11.31 -26.10
CA ALA A 392 -24.52 -12.65 -26.64
C ALA A 392 -24.95 -13.80 -25.69
N GLY A 393 -25.33 -13.49 -24.44
CA GLY A 393 -25.69 -14.48 -23.43
C GLY A 393 -24.53 -15.38 -22.97
N LEU A 394 -23.29 -14.97 -23.22
CA LEU A 394 -22.05 -15.66 -22.82
C LEU A 394 -21.63 -15.28 -21.39
N LEU A 395 -21.97 -14.06 -20.96
CA LEU A 395 -22.10 -13.68 -19.55
C LEU A 395 -23.59 -13.60 -19.21
N ARG A 396 -23.97 -14.03 -18.01
CA ARG A 396 -25.36 -13.97 -17.53
C ARG A 396 -25.40 -13.48 -16.09
N ASP A 397 -26.19 -12.44 -15.84
CA ASP A 397 -26.34 -11.87 -14.50
C ASP A 397 -27.15 -12.81 -13.58
N LEU A 398 -26.60 -13.14 -12.42
CA LEU A 398 -27.27 -13.91 -11.36
C LEU A 398 -27.65 -13.03 -10.16
N GLY A 399 -27.25 -11.77 -10.15
CA GLY A 399 -27.55 -10.81 -9.08
C GLY A 399 -26.77 -11.00 -7.77
N PRO A 400 -27.13 -10.23 -6.73
CA PRO A 400 -26.56 -10.35 -5.40
C PRO A 400 -27.05 -11.61 -4.67
N LEU A 401 -26.15 -12.52 -4.29
CA LEU A 401 -26.49 -13.79 -3.65
C LEU A 401 -25.51 -14.18 -2.52
N GLY A 402 -26.04 -14.93 -1.55
CA GLY A 402 -25.28 -15.54 -0.46
C GLY A 402 -25.10 -14.67 0.79
N ALA A 403 -24.35 -15.19 1.76
CA ALA A 403 -24.03 -14.49 3.00
C ALA A 403 -23.16 -13.25 2.74
N PRO A 404 -23.29 -12.17 3.54
CA PRO A 404 -22.51 -10.96 3.34
C PRO A 404 -21.01 -11.19 3.59
N TRP A 405 -20.20 -10.42 2.86
CA TRP A 405 -18.76 -10.30 3.04
C TRP A 405 -18.42 -8.88 3.48
N HIS A 406 -17.32 -8.73 4.22
CA HIS A 406 -16.86 -7.47 4.77
C HIS A 406 -15.63 -6.96 4.00
N PRO A 407 -15.61 -5.71 3.49
CA PRO A 407 -14.42 -5.12 2.91
C PRO A 407 -13.33 -4.99 3.97
N THR A 408 -12.10 -5.29 3.59
CA THR A 408 -10.90 -5.09 4.42
C THR A 408 -10.26 -3.73 4.13
N SER A 409 -9.07 -3.43 4.65
CA SER A 409 -8.45 -2.10 4.52
C SER A 409 -8.15 -1.69 3.06
N SER A 410 -8.14 -2.64 2.12
CA SER A 410 -7.97 -2.39 0.67
C SER A 410 -9.27 -2.05 -0.05
N VAL A 411 -10.43 -2.12 0.63
CA VAL A 411 -11.80 -2.06 0.12
C VAL A 411 -12.16 -3.24 -0.79
N ARG A 412 -11.36 -3.52 -1.82
CA ARG A 412 -11.61 -4.56 -2.83
C ARG A 412 -11.34 -5.99 -2.37
N THR A 413 -10.54 -6.18 -1.31
CA THR A 413 -10.40 -7.48 -0.67
C THR A 413 -11.51 -7.62 0.36
N VAL A 414 -12.22 -8.75 0.32
CA VAL A 414 -13.34 -9.02 1.20
C VAL A 414 -13.11 -10.28 2.04
N HIS A 415 -13.58 -10.23 3.27
CA HIS A 415 -13.42 -11.25 4.31
C HIS A 415 -14.79 -11.74 4.79
N ARG A 416 -14.87 -13.03 5.09
CA ARG A 416 -16.01 -13.62 5.80
C ARG A 416 -15.46 -14.48 6.92
N THR A 417 -15.81 -14.14 8.17
CA THR A 417 -15.33 -14.84 9.36
C THR A 417 -15.58 -16.35 9.25
N GLY A 418 -14.53 -17.15 9.47
CA GLY A 418 -14.60 -18.61 9.35
C GLY A 418 -14.54 -19.18 7.92
N ALA A 419 -14.55 -18.35 6.87
CA ALA A 419 -14.28 -18.83 5.51
C ALA A 419 -12.78 -19.19 5.34
N PRO A 420 -12.43 -20.24 4.58
CA PRO A 420 -11.03 -20.65 4.37
C PRO A 420 -10.28 -19.72 3.40
N ALA A 421 -10.99 -18.79 2.75
CA ALA A 421 -10.40 -17.84 1.81
C ALA A 421 -11.04 -16.44 1.94
N MET A 422 -10.21 -15.42 1.70
CA MET A 422 -10.63 -14.07 1.32
C MET A 422 -10.71 -13.97 -0.21
N LEU A 423 -11.47 -13.02 -0.73
CA LEU A 423 -11.54 -12.74 -2.16
C LEU A 423 -11.01 -11.33 -2.45
N LYS A 424 -10.08 -11.18 -3.39
CA LYS A 424 -9.62 -9.87 -3.89
C LYS A 424 -10.26 -9.63 -5.25
N LEU A 425 -11.33 -8.84 -5.22
CA LEU A 425 -12.20 -8.53 -6.36
C LEU A 425 -11.60 -7.39 -7.20
N SER A 426 -11.92 -7.33 -8.49
CA SER A 426 -11.66 -6.12 -9.28
C SER A 426 -12.60 -4.98 -8.87
N LEU A 427 -12.07 -3.76 -8.83
CA LEU A 427 -12.81 -2.55 -8.43
C LEU A 427 -12.26 -1.31 -9.14
N GLY A 428 -12.94 -0.84 -10.19
CA GLY A 428 -12.54 0.28 -11.05
C GLY A 428 -12.50 1.67 -10.40
N LEU A 429 -12.82 1.77 -9.10
CA LEU A 429 -12.66 2.98 -8.30
C LEU A 429 -11.18 3.35 -8.15
N ARG A 430 -10.89 4.65 -8.22
CA ARG A 430 -9.61 5.22 -7.78
C ARG A 430 -9.58 5.24 -6.25
N ILE A 431 -8.67 4.47 -5.65
CA ILE A 431 -8.43 4.45 -4.20
C ILE A 431 -6.95 4.73 -3.97
N THR A 432 -6.65 5.80 -3.24
CA THR A 432 -5.36 6.50 -3.33
C THR A 432 -5.00 6.73 -4.80
N ASN A 433 -3.72 6.61 -5.19
CA ASN A 433 -3.22 6.99 -6.51
C ASN A 433 -3.38 5.90 -7.60
N SER A 434 -4.29 4.93 -7.41
CA SER A 434 -4.48 3.87 -8.42
C SER A 434 -5.94 3.48 -8.57
N ARG A 435 -6.36 3.12 -9.78
CA ARG A 435 -7.55 2.25 -9.96
C ARG A 435 -7.26 0.89 -9.32
N ARG A 436 -8.31 0.19 -8.84
CA ARG A 436 -8.17 -1.08 -8.11
C ARG A 436 -8.76 -2.28 -8.86
N GLU A 437 -8.59 -2.31 -10.17
CA GLU A 437 -8.82 -3.52 -10.96
C GLU A 437 -7.64 -4.50 -10.76
N ASN A 438 -7.89 -5.80 -10.93
CA ASN A 438 -6.82 -6.79 -10.95
C ASN A 438 -6.25 -6.90 -12.37
N LEU A 439 -4.93 -7.02 -12.53
CA LEU A 439 -4.31 -7.29 -13.83
C LEU A 439 -3.96 -8.78 -13.95
N ARG A 440 -4.12 -9.35 -15.15
CA ARG A 440 -3.85 -10.78 -15.40
C ARG A 440 -2.45 -11.21 -14.95
N LYS A 441 -1.41 -10.39 -15.19
CA LYS A 441 -0.04 -10.68 -14.74
C LYS A 441 0.10 -10.84 -13.20
N GLU A 442 -0.71 -10.13 -12.43
CA GLU A 442 -0.73 -10.22 -10.96
C GLU A 442 -1.42 -11.50 -10.48
N LEU A 443 -2.44 -11.95 -11.21
CA LEU A 443 -3.10 -13.24 -11.00
C LEU A 443 -2.09 -14.39 -11.18
N HIS A 444 -1.33 -14.38 -12.27
CA HIS A 444 -0.21 -15.33 -12.47
C HIS A 444 0.82 -15.25 -11.33
N ARG A 445 1.26 -14.03 -10.96
CA ARG A 445 2.23 -13.79 -9.86
C ARG A 445 1.83 -14.46 -8.54
N GLY A 446 0.55 -14.39 -8.17
CA GLY A 446 0.04 -15.01 -6.94
C GLY A 446 0.23 -16.53 -6.90
N VAL A 447 -0.11 -17.20 -8.01
CA VAL A 447 -0.01 -18.66 -8.13
C VAL A 447 1.44 -19.11 -8.33
N GLU A 448 2.24 -18.37 -9.10
CA GLU A 448 3.68 -18.59 -9.25
C GLU A 448 4.41 -18.54 -7.90
N VAL A 449 4.18 -17.50 -7.08
CA VAL A 449 4.77 -17.43 -5.74
C VAL A 449 4.28 -18.58 -4.85
N HIS A 450 3.01 -18.98 -4.93
CA HIS A 450 2.52 -20.15 -4.20
C HIS A 450 3.25 -21.45 -4.63
N ARG A 451 3.49 -21.64 -5.94
CA ARG A 451 4.26 -22.77 -6.48
C ARG A 451 5.72 -22.71 -6.02
N LEU A 452 6.38 -21.55 -6.14
CA LEU A 452 7.77 -21.36 -5.73
C LEU A 452 7.96 -21.69 -4.25
N LEU A 453 7.08 -21.21 -3.37
CA LEU A 453 7.13 -21.51 -1.94
C LEU A 453 7.06 -23.03 -1.65
N ARG A 454 6.35 -23.81 -2.50
CA ARG A 454 6.22 -25.26 -2.37
C ARG A 454 7.43 -26.07 -2.86
N THR A 455 8.38 -25.46 -3.59
CA THR A 455 9.65 -26.10 -4.02
C THR A 455 10.54 -26.53 -2.85
N GLY A 456 10.24 -26.06 -1.63
CA GLY A 456 11.06 -26.21 -0.43
C GLY A 456 11.45 -24.86 0.18
N LEU A 457 11.35 -23.77 -0.59
CA LEU A 457 11.66 -22.41 -0.12
C LEU A 457 10.91 -22.04 1.16
N ALA A 458 9.61 -22.31 1.26
CA ALA A 458 8.84 -22.04 2.49
C ALA A 458 9.34 -22.85 3.69
N LYS A 459 9.80 -24.10 3.49
CA LYS A 459 10.35 -24.93 4.58
C LYS A 459 11.67 -24.35 5.10
N HIS A 460 12.56 -23.92 4.20
CA HIS A 460 13.82 -23.27 4.58
C HIS A 460 13.57 -21.95 5.31
N TRP A 461 12.62 -21.15 4.83
CA TRP A 461 12.26 -19.89 5.47
C TRP A 461 11.67 -20.11 6.85
N GLN A 462 10.70 -21.02 7.00
CA GLN A 462 10.07 -21.35 8.27
C GLN A 462 11.04 -22.01 9.27
N ALA A 463 12.08 -22.71 8.80
CA ALA A 463 13.14 -23.23 9.67
C ALA A 463 14.01 -22.11 10.28
N ALA A 464 14.25 -21.02 9.53
CA ALA A 464 14.95 -19.84 10.03
C ALA A 464 14.03 -18.90 10.84
N HIS A 465 12.76 -18.79 10.42
CA HIS A 465 11.80 -17.79 10.88
C HIS A 465 10.39 -18.39 11.06
N PRO A 466 10.16 -19.27 12.05
CA PRO A 466 8.90 -20.00 12.22
C PRO A 466 7.70 -19.10 12.54
N GLY A 467 7.94 -17.88 13.05
CA GLY A 467 6.89 -16.88 13.30
C GLY A 467 6.33 -16.21 12.05
N PHE A 468 6.97 -16.35 10.87
CA PHE A 468 6.63 -15.58 9.66
C PHE A 468 6.23 -16.47 8.46
N ASP A 469 5.24 -16.02 7.67
CA ASP A 469 4.82 -16.67 6.41
C ASP A 469 4.09 -15.65 5.51
N ILE A 470 3.72 -16.05 4.30
CA ILE A 470 2.92 -15.28 3.35
C ILE A 470 1.46 -15.73 3.38
N VAL A 471 0.52 -14.77 3.41
CA VAL A 471 -0.88 -14.99 3.07
C VAL A 471 -0.97 -15.18 1.55
N ARG A 472 -1.07 -16.44 1.12
CA ARG A 472 -0.85 -16.86 -0.27
C ARG A 472 -2.10 -16.64 -1.12
N ASP A 473 -1.89 -16.41 -2.42
CA ASP A 473 -2.92 -16.22 -3.45
C ASP A 473 -2.90 -17.40 -4.45
N PRO A 474 -3.28 -18.62 -4.01
CA PRO A 474 -3.07 -19.86 -4.76
C PRO A 474 -3.94 -20.05 -6.00
N ALA A 475 -5.01 -19.27 -6.21
CA ALA A 475 -5.97 -19.51 -7.28
C ALA A 475 -6.69 -18.23 -7.72
N TRP A 476 -7.22 -18.22 -8.94
CA TRP A 476 -8.00 -17.11 -9.47
C TRP A 476 -9.01 -17.57 -10.53
N LEU A 477 -10.00 -16.72 -10.81
CA LEU A 477 -10.91 -16.84 -11.94
C LEU A 477 -10.91 -15.51 -12.71
N ALA A 478 -11.06 -15.61 -14.02
CA ALA A 478 -10.99 -14.49 -14.94
C ALA A 478 -11.85 -14.75 -16.18
N VAL A 479 -12.05 -13.72 -17.00
CA VAL A 479 -12.81 -13.80 -18.25
C VAL A 479 -11.95 -13.24 -19.37
N ASP A 480 -11.86 -14.00 -20.47
CA ASP A 480 -11.32 -13.51 -21.74
C ASP A 480 -12.48 -13.29 -22.72
N GLY A 481 -12.30 -12.37 -23.67
CA GLY A 481 -13.24 -12.15 -24.77
C GLY A 481 -13.16 -13.27 -25.81
N GLU A 482 -14.06 -13.25 -26.78
CA GLU A 482 -14.04 -14.19 -27.91
C GLU A 482 -12.77 -14.03 -28.79
N ASP A 483 -12.06 -12.91 -28.66
CA ASP A 483 -10.75 -12.65 -29.27
C ASP A 483 -9.56 -13.18 -28.45
N GLY A 484 -9.82 -13.84 -27.31
CA GLY A 484 -8.80 -14.38 -26.41
C GLY A 484 -8.06 -13.34 -25.56
N ARG A 485 -8.57 -12.10 -25.45
CA ARG A 485 -7.96 -11.05 -24.62
C ARG A 485 -8.67 -10.92 -23.27
N PRO A 486 -7.95 -10.63 -22.15
CA PRO A 486 -8.56 -10.37 -20.85
C PRO A 486 -9.62 -9.26 -20.87
N VAL A 487 -10.78 -9.52 -20.28
CA VAL A 487 -11.86 -8.52 -20.10
C VAL A 487 -11.64 -7.76 -18.79
N PRO A 488 -11.25 -6.47 -18.81
CA PRO A 488 -10.83 -5.77 -17.60
C PRO A 488 -11.97 -5.57 -16.61
N GLY A 489 -11.68 -5.82 -15.33
CA GLY A 489 -12.61 -5.58 -14.24
C GLY A 489 -13.49 -6.77 -13.83
N LEU A 490 -13.30 -7.95 -14.43
CA LEU A 490 -13.98 -9.20 -14.06
C LEU A 490 -13.10 -10.13 -13.20
N ASP A 491 -11.77 -10.05 -13.34
CA ASP A 491 -10.78 -10.90 -12.68
C ASP A 491 -10.86 -10.88 -11.14
N VAL A 492 -10.82 -12.06 -10.49
CA VAL A 492 -10.84 -12.27 -9.03
C VAL A 492 -9.73 -13.20 -8.56
N VAL A 493 -9.04 -12.82 -7.48
CA VAL A 493 -8.04 -13.63 -6.78
C VAL A 493 -8.66 -14.30 -5.55
N ILE A 494 -8.41 -15.59 -5.36
CA ILE A 494 -8.76 -16.34 -4.15
C ILE A 494 -7.53 -16.41 -3.24
N ARG A 495 -7.61 -15.74 -2.09
CA ARG A 495 -6.54 -15.61 -1.10
C ARG A 495 -6.79 -16.55 0.07
N HIS A 496 -5.77 -17.26 0.56
CA HIS A 496 -5.89 -18.03 1.81
C HIS A 496 -6.37 -17.11 2.96
N ASN A 497 -7.32 -17.57 3.78
CA ASN A 497 -7.59 -16.97 5.08
C ASN A 497 -7.02 -17.87 6.18
N PRO A 498 -5.83 -17.56 6.72
CA PRO A 498 -5.24 -18.32 7.82
C PRO A 498 -5.74 -17.89 9.20
N PHE A 499 -6.65 -16.90 9.29
CA PHE A 499 -7.05 -16.28 10.55
C PHE A 499 -8.38 -16.83 11.06
N THR A 500 -8.36 -17.29 12.31
CA THR A 500 -9.54 -17.52 13.14
C THR A 500 -9.95 -16.21 13.84
N PRO A 501 -11.20 -16.11 14.37
CA PRO A 501 -11.66 -14.87 15.02
C PRO A 501 -10.82 -14.47 16.24
N ALA A 502 -10.20 -15.45 16.91
CA ALA A 502 -9.42 -15.28 18.12
C ALA A 502 -7.95 -14.86 17.85
N ASP A 503 -7.45 -15.06 16.63
CA ASP A 503 -6.06 -14.72 16.29
C ASP A 503 -5.84 -13.21 16.37
N ASP A 504 -4.84 -12.80 17.15
CA ASP A 504 -4.48 -11.40 17.32
C ASP A 504 -3.60 -10.90 16.16
N ALA A 505 -4.18 -10.95 14.96
CA ALA A 505 -3.59 -10.43 13.75
C ALA A 505 -4.02 -8.98 13.50
N SER A 506 -3.08 -8.11 13.10
CA SER A 506 -3.40 -6.72 12.72
C SER A 506 -2.48 -6.23 11.62
N CYS A 507 -3.02 -5.66 10.55
CA CYS A 507 -2.19 -4.86 9.64
C CYS A 507 -1.56 -3.70 10.42
N VAL A 508 -0.26 -3.44 10.20
CA VAL A 508 0.48 -2.43 10.96
C VAL A 508 -0.18 -1.05 10.82
N ALA A 509 -0.73 -0.74 9.63
CA ALA A 509 -1.47 0.50 9.40
C ALA A 509 -2.70 0.65 10.33
N GLY A 510 -3.50 -0.41 10.49
CA GLY A 510 -4.64 -0.41 11.42
C GLY A 510 -4.23 -0.44 12.89
N LEU A 511 -3.08 -1.07 13.20
CA LEU A 511 -2.51 -1.12 14.55
C LEU A 511 -2.08 0.26 15.05
N VAL A 512 -1.42 1.06 14.19
CA VAL A 512 -0.89 2.39 14.55
C VAL A 512 -1.89 3.53 14.39
N ALA A 513 -2.98 3.33 13.63
CA ALA A 513 -3.99 4.35 13.38
C ALA A 513 -4.72 4.81 14.65
N PRO A 514 -4.73 6.11 14.98
CA PRO A 514 -5.55 6.65 16.06
C PRO A 514 -7.05 6.47 15.78
N ARG A 515 -7.82 6.06 16.79
CA ARG A 515 -9.27 5.92 16.74
C ARG A 515 -9.91 6.52 18.00
N PRO A 516 -11.17 6.99 17.94
CA PRO A 516 -11.92 7.31 19.14
C PRO A 516 -12.13 6.03 19.97
N LEU A 517 -11.94 6.12 21.27
CA LEU A 517 -12.23 5.05 22.23
C LEU A 517 -13.35 5.46 23.18
N ASP A 518 -14.10 4.48 23.70
CA ASP A 518 -14.87 4.69 24.92
C ASP A 518 -13.93 5.05 26.08
N ALA A 519 -14.26 6.13 26.79
CA ALA A 519 -13.64 6.48 28.06
C ALA A 519 -14.66 6.20 29.19
N PRO A 520 -14.49 5.12 29.98
CA PRO A 520 -15.38 4.85 31.11
C PRO A 520 -15.41 6.04 32.08
N GLY A 521 -16.61 6.49 32.46
CA GLY A 521 -16.80 7.65 33.35
C GLY A 521 -16.69 9.03 32.69
N ALA A 522 -16.48 9.11 31.37
CA ALA A 522 -16.53 10.38 30.65
C ALA A 522 -17.98 10.83 30.44
N ASN A 523 -18.52 11.62 31.37
CA ASN A 523 -19.84 12.27 31.27
C ASN A 523 -19.92 13.21 30.04
N GLY A 524 -20.24 12.67 28.87
CA GLY A 524 -20.42 13.42 27.62
C GLY A 524 -19.16 14.05 27.01
N ARG A 525 -17.96 13.72 27.52
CA ARG A 525 -16.70 14.15 26.88
C ARG A 525 -16.35 13.24 25.69
N PRO A 526 -15.87 13.80 24.56
CA PRO A 526 -15.44 12.98 23.43
C PRO A 526 -14.27 12.07 23.82
N GLY A 527 -14.26 10.87 23.26
CA GLY A 527 -13.24 9.86 23.54
C GLY A 527 -11.84 10.25 23.07
N THR A 528 -10.84 10.01 23.92
CA THR A 528 -9.42 10.20 23.60
C THR A 528 -9.03 9.39 22.37
N TYR A 529 -8.29 9.98 21.43
CA TYR A 529 -7.85 9.28 20.22
C TYR A 529 -6.60 8.48 20.51
N ARG A 530 -6.71 7.15 20.45
CA ARG A 530 -5.57 6.25 20.69
C ARG A 530 -5.53 5.15 19.65
N SER A 531 -4.33 4.78 19.23
CA SER A 531 -4.13 3.60 18.40
C SER A 531 -4.29 2.30 19.20
N ARG A 532 -4.35 1.18 18.49
CA ARG A 532 -4.30 -0.15 19.12
C ARG A 532 -2.91 -0.41 19.71
N LEU A 533 -1.84 0.05 19.06
CA LEU A 533 -0.47 0.04 19.59
C LEU A 533 -0.39 0.72 20.97
N ALA A 534 -0.92 1.93 21.10
CA ALA A 534 -0.89 2.69 22.37
C ALA A 534 -1.61 1.94 23.51
N GLN A 535 -2.72 1.27 23.21
CA GLN A 535 -3.44 0.45 24.19
C GLN A 535 -2.67 -0.82 24.60
N VAL A 536 -2.06 -1.49 23.64
CA VAL A 536 -1.21 -2.69 23.88
C VAL A 536 -0.02 -2.32 24.77
N VAL A 537 0.72 -1.27 24.41
CA VAL A 537 1.87 -0.77 25.17
C VAL A 537 1.46 -0.32 26.58
N ALA A 538 0.33 0.37 26.74
CA ALA A 538 -0.16 0.78 28.06
C ALA A 538 -0.45 -0.42 28.98
N ARG A 539 -1.18 -1.44 28.50
CA ARG A 539 -1.44 -2.67 29.26
C ARG A 539 -0.16 -3.44 29.59
N LEU A 540 0.80 -3.48 28.66
CA LEU A 540 2.11 -4.10 28.88
C LEU A 540 2.90 -3.37 29.98
N ALA A 541 2.93 -2.03 29.95
CA ALA A 541 3.59 -1.21 30.96
C ALA A 541 2.96 -1.40 32.35
N GLU A 542 1.62 -1.35 32.44
CA GLU A 542 0.87 -1.59 33.67
C GLU A 542 1.17 -2.98 34.26
N ARG A 543 1.00 -4.05 33.47
CA ARG A 543 1.19 -5.43 33.94
C ARG A 543 2.65 -5.76 34.29
N THR A 544 3.62 -5.16 33.59
CA THR A 544 5.05 -5.42 33.87
C THR A 544 5.66 -4.48 34.91
N GLY A 545 4.94 -3.43 35.32
CA GLY A 545 5.48 -2.37 36.19
C GLY A 545 6.61 -1.54 35.57
N ARG A 546 6.83 -1.65 34.25
CA ARG A 546 7.96 -1.01 33.54
C ARG A 546 7.55 0.29 32.86
N PRO A 547 8.46 1.29 32.74
CA PRO A 547 8.16 2.51 32.01
C PRO A 547 7.72 2.26 30.56
N VAL A 548 6.73 3.03 30.11
CA VAL A 548 6.14 2.96 28.75
C VAL A 548 7.20 2.99 27.64
N GLY A 549 8.23 3.83 27.77
CA GLY A 549 9.33 3.90 26.80
C GLY A 549 10.20 2.63 26.75
N ALA A 550 10.42 1.96 27.89
CA ALA A 550 11.20 0.72 27.95
C ALA A 550 10.43 -0.46 27.35
N VAL A 551 9.11 -0.53 27.62
CA VAL A 551 8.20 -1.50 26.99
C VAL A 551 8.11 -1.26 25.48
N SER A 552 7.98 -0.01 25.05
CA SER A 552 7.94 0.36 23.62
C SER A 552 9.22 -0.03 22.88
N ALA A 553 10.39 0.20 23.48
CA ALA A 553 11.67 -0.17 22.89
C ALA A 553 11.82 -1.70 22.74
N GLU A 554 11.41 -2.48 23.76
CA GLU A 554 11.41 -3.94 23.65
C GLU A 554 10.39 -4.45 22.62
N TRP A 555 9.19 -3.88 22.60
CA TRP A 555 8.15 -4.23 21.64
C TRP A 555 8.65 -3.97 20.21
N PHE A 556 9.29 -2.82 19.97
CA PHE A 556 9.88 -2.49 18.69
C PHE A 556 11.03 -3.43 18.30
N LEU A 557 11.92 -3.80 19.23
CA LEU A 557 12.98 -4.78 18.97
C LEU A 557 12.40 -6.16 18.60
N ARG A 558 11.35 -6.63 19.29
CA ARG A 558 10.64 -7.87 18.92
C ARG A 558 10.00 -7.75 17.54
N TYR A 559 9.45 -6.59 17.17
CA TYR A 559 8.93 -6.35 15.81
C TYR A 559 10.03 -6.48 14.74
N LEU A 560 11.21 -5.89 14.97
CA LEU A 560 12.34 -6.01 14.03
C LEU A 560 12.74 -7.49 13.81
N GLU A 561 12.84 -8.27 14.88
CA GLU A 561 13.22 -9.69 14.79
C GLU A 561 12.11 -10.61 14.24
N GLN A 562 10.85 -10.38 14.59
CA GLN A 562 9.72 -11.23 14.17
C GLN A 562 9.11 -10.88 12.80
N VAL A 563 9.41 -9.69 12.28
CA VAL A 563 8.80 -9.17 11.03
C VAL A 563 9.84 -8.68 10.04
N VAL A 564 10.81 -7.86 10.46
CA VAL A 564 11.76 -7.23 9.53
C VAL A 564 12.87 -8.21 9.11
N ARG A 565 13.47 -8.96 10.06
CA ARG A 565 14.50 -9.96 9.75
C ARG A 565 14.00 -11.05 8.78
N PRO A 566 12.79 -11.65 8.93
CA PRO A 566 12.26 -12.61 7.97
C PRO A 566 12.08 -12.06 6.55
N VAL A 567 11.73 -10.77 6.41
CA VAL A 567 11.58 -10.13 5.10
C VAL A 567 12.95 -9.81 4.47
N LEU A 568 13.93 -9.37 5.26
CA LEU A 568 15.33 -9.23 4.81
C LEU A 568 15.97 -10.59 4.45
N TRP A 569 15.57 -11.67 5.12
CA TRP A 569 16.00 -13.03 4.80
C TRP A 569 15.49 -13.44 3.41
N LEU A 570 14.22 -13.19 3.10
CA LEU A 570 13.65 -13.54 1.81
C LEU A 570 14.32 -12.77 0.65
N ASP A 571 14.64 -11.49 0.87
CA ASP A 571 15.38 -10.67 -0.09
C ASP A 571 16.82 -11.19 -0.31
N GLY A 572 17.61 -11.32 0.76
CA GLY A 572 19.03 -11.71 0.64
C GLY A 572 19.25 -13.19 0.28
N GLU A 573 18.46 -14.07 0.86
CA GLU A 573 18.67 -15.53 0.75
C GLU A 573 17.92 -16.16 -0.42
N ALA A 574 16.76 -15.62 -0.80
CA ALA A 574 15.95 -16.14 -1.91
C ALA A 574 15.85 -15.21 -3.13
N GLY A 575 16.29 -13.95 -3.03
CA GLY A 575 16.23 -12.99 -4.13
C GLY A 575 14.87 -12.33 -4.35
N ILE A 576 14.00 -12.35 -3.33
CA ILE A 576 12.60 -11.89 -3.43
C ILE A 576 12.37 -10.77 -2.42
N ALA A 577 12.35 -9.53 -2.90
CA ALA A 577 11.93 -8.39 -2.11
C ALA A 577 10.40 -8.26 -2.11
N LEU A 578 9.86 -7.65 -1.05
CA LEU A 578 8.42 -7.51 -0.81
C LEU A 578 8.02 -6.03 -0.69
N GLU A 579 6.86 -5.66 -1.22
CA GLU A 579 6.16 -4.38 -0.96
C GLU A 579 5.55 -4.39 0.47
N ALA A 580 6.41 -4.63 1.46
CA ALA A 580 6.05 -4.83 2.86
C ALA A 580 5.72 -3.50 3.58
N HIS A 581 4.90 -2.65 2.95
CA HIS A 581 4.36 -1.45 3.55
C HIS A 581 3.34 -1.77 4.65
N GLN A 582 3.03 -0.81 5.53
CA GLN A 582 2.25 -1.06 6.75
C GLN A 582 0.88 -1.73 6.56
N GLN A 583 0.27 -1.62 5.37
CA GLN A 583 -1.02 -2.29 5.06
C GLN A 583 -0.88 -3.73 4.54
N ASN A 584 0.30 -4.13 4.06
CA ASN A 584 0.61 -5.49 3.58
C ASN A 584 1.38 -6.32 4.63
N THR A 585 1.95 -5.67 5.64
CA THR A 585 2.50 -6.32 6.82
C THR A 585 1.41 -6.50 7.88
N LEU A 586 1.13 -7.76 8.21
CA LEU A 586 0.28 -8.17 9.32
C LEU A 586 1.18 -8.59 10.49
N LEU A 587 0.95 -8.01 11.66
CA LEU A 587 1.61 -8.40 12.90
C LEU A 587 0.76 -9.44 13.64
N LEU A 588 1.40 -10.47 14.19
CA LEU A 588 0.78 -11.40 15.14
C LEU A 588 1.25 -11.04 16.55
N LEU A 589 0.30 -10.81 17.46
CA LEU A 589 0.56 -10.64 18.87
C LEU A 589 0.30 -11.94 19.64
N ASP A 590 1.11 -12.21 20.67
CA ASP A 590 0.77 -13.23 21.65
C ASP A 590 -0.41 -12.80 22.55
N ALA A 591 -0.85 -13.69 23.44
CA ALA A 591 -1.92 -13.41 24.42
C ALA A 591 -1.61 -12.21 25.33
N ASP A 592 -0.33 -11.84 25.46
CA ASP A 592 0.16 -10.74 26.26
C ASP A 592 0.21 -9.41 25.50
N GLY A 593 0.24 -9.44 24.17
CA GLY A 593 0.35 -8.25 23.31
C GLY A 593 1.76 -7.97 22.77
N TRP A 594 2.72 -8.88 22.95
CA TRP A 594 4.04 -8.75 22.33
C TRP A 594 4.06 -9.27 20.90
N PRO A 595 4.92 -8.74 20.01
CA PRO A 595 5.18 -9.33 18.70
C PRO A 595 5.70 -10.76 18.84
N ALA A 596 4.95 -11.71 18.25
CA ALA A 596 5.25 -13.14 18.27
C ALA A 596 5.41 -13.74 16.86
N GLY A 597 5.14 -12.95 15.82
CA GLY A 597 5.29 -13.36 14.42
C GLY A 597 4.67 -12.33 13.49
N GLY A 598 4.63 -12.65 12.19
CA GLY A 598 4.02 -11.77 11.20
C GLY A 598 3.57 -12.50 9.95
N ARG A 599 2.82 -11.81 9.09
CA ARG A 599 2.52 -12.26 7.74
C ARG A 599 2.71 -11.14 6.75
N TYR A 600 3.25 -11.45 5.57
CA TYR A 600 3.10 -10.58 4.40
C TYR A 600 1.84 -10.97 3.62
N ARG A 601 1.17 -10.03 2.97
CA ARG A 601 0.09 -10.28 2.01
C ARG A 601 0.25 -9.44 0.75
N ASP A 602 -0.45 -9.90 -0.28
CA ASP A 602 -0.66 -9.28 -1.59
C ASP A 602 0.23 -9.75 -2.74
N ASN A 603 -0.43 -10.06 -3.87
CA ASN A 603 0.16 -10.56 -5.10
C ASN A 603 0.66 -9.49 -6.07
N GLN A 604 0.43 -8.20 -5.81
CA GLN A 604 1.04 -7.14 -6.62
C GLN A 604 2.52 -6.94 -6.22
N GLY A 605 2.79 -6.90 -4.92
CA GLY A 605 4.06 -6.44 -4.34
C GLY A 605 5.21 -7.45 -4.22
N TYR A 606 5.49 -8.26 -5.23
CA TYR A 606 6.72 -9.07 -5.28
C TYR A 606 7.69 -8.51 -6.31
N TYR A 607 8.97 -8.46 -5.96
CA TYR A 607 10.06 -8.14 -6.86
C TYR A 607 11.09 -9.27 -6.84
N PHE A 608 11.29 -9.94 -7.97
CA PHE A 608 12.39 -10.90 -8.13
C PHE A 608 13.61 -10.16 -8.67
N ARG A 609 14.73 -10.27 -7.98
CA ARG A 609 15.99 -9.65 -8.40
C ARG A 609 16.49 -10.29 -9.69
N GLU A 610 16.85 -9.46 -10.67
CA GLU A 610 17.48 -9.92 -11.91
C GLU A 610 18.77 -10.72 -11.63
N SER A 611 19.58 -10.27 -10.65
CA SER A 611 20.78 -10.98 -10.18
C SER A 611 20.52 -12.40 -9.65
N ARG A 612 19.26 -12.75 -9.39
CA ARG A 612 18.79 -14.03 -8.81
C ARG A 612 17.95 -14.86 -9.77
N ARG A 613 17.85 -14.47 -11.05
CA ARG A 613 17.08 -15.19 -12.08
C ARG A 613 17.44 -16.67 -12.16
N ALA A 614 18.73 -17.01 -12.26
CA ALA A 614 19.17 -18.39 -12.35
C ALA A 614 18.83 -19.23 -11.09
N ASP A 615 18.97 -18.63 -9.89
CA ASP A 615 18.63 -19.28 -8.61
C ASP A 615 17.12 -19.57 -8.49
N LEU A 616 16.28 -18.70 -9.07
CA LEU A 616 14.82 -18.80 -9.03
C LEU A 616 14.28 -19.75 -10.11
N ASP A 617 14.79 -19.66 -11.34
CA ASP A 617 14.42 -20.56 -12.44
C ASP A 617 14.82 -22.02 -12.15
N ALA A 618 16.00 -22.25 -11.55
CA ALA A 618 16.42 -23.57 -11.08
C ALA A 618 15.49 -24.17 -10.00
N ARG A 619 14.67 -23.36 -9.31
CA ARG A 619 13.66 -23.82 -8.34
C ARG A 619 12.31 -24.05 -8.99
N LEU A 620 11.91 -23.18 -9.91
CA LEU A 620 10.64 -23.24 -10.64
C LEU A 620 10.88 -22.72 -12.07
N PRO A 621 11.12 -23.62 -13.05
CA PRO A 621 11.39 -23.22 -14.43
C PRO A 621 10.27 -22.38 -15.03
N GLY A 622 10.62 -21.30 -15.72
CA GLY A 622 9.67 -20.36 -16.33
C GLY A 622 8.97 -19.42 -15.33
N ILE A 623 9.44 -19.35 -14.08
CA ILE A 623 8.94 -18.37 -13.11
C ILE A 623 9.12 -16.94 -13.63
N GLY A 624 8.16 -16.06 -13.38
CA GLY A 624 8.26 -14.66 -13.75
C GLY A 624 7.91 -14.34 -15.21
N GLU A 625 7.80 -15.34 -16.11
CA GLU A 625 7.55 -15.13 -17.54
C GLU A 625 6.14 -14.58 -17.83
N GLN A 626 5.11 -15.18 -17.24
CA GLN A 626 3.72 -14.74 -17.41
C GLN A 626 3.37 -13.54 -16.51
N SER A 627 4.05 -13.45 -15.37
CA SER A 627 3.75 -12.48 -14.33
C SER A 627 4.56 -11.18 -14.41
N ASP A 628 5.62 -11.13 -15.24
CA ASP A 628 6.49 -9.95 -15.40
C ASP A 628 6.97 -9.43 -14.04
N THR A 629 7.66 -10.31 -13.29
CA THR A 629 8.00 -10.13 -11.87
C THR A 629 9.49 -9.87 -11.63
N PHE A 630 10.34 -10.09 -12.64
CA PHE A 630 11.76 -9.77 -12.57
C PHE A 630 11.99 -8.27 -12.76
N VAL A 631 12.79 -7.69 -11.88
CA VAL A 631 13.08 -6.26 -11.82
C VAL A 631 14.58 -6.10 -11.55
N SER A 632 15.20 -5.04 -12.10
CA SER A 632 16.62 -4.77 -11.85
C SER A 632 16.88 -4.61 -10.35
N ASP A 633 18.09 -4.96 -9.92
CA ASP A 633 18.47 -4.90 -8.51
C ASP A 633 18.45 -3.46 -7.96
N GLU A 634 18.72 -2.45 -8.78
CA GLU A 634 18.69 -1.04 -8.42
C GLU A 634 17.25 -0.55 -8.17
N VAL A 635 16.31 -0.90 -9.05
CA VAL A 635 14.89 -0.58 -8.87
C VAL A 635 14.32 -1.37 -7.68
N THR A 636 14.67 -2.65 -7.56
CA THR A 636 14.30 -3.49 -6.40
C THR A 636 14.76 -2.85 -5.10
N ASP A 637 16.02 -2.40 -5.04
CA ASP A 637 16.58 -1.71 -3.88
C ASP A 637 15.87 -0.39 -3.55
N GLU A 638 15.58 0.45 -4.55
CA GLU A 638 14.88 1.72 -4.33
C GLU A 638 13.48 1.48 -3.73
N ARG A 639 12.72 0.55 -4.32
CA ARG A 639 11.35 0.25 -3.90
C ARG A 639 11.34 -0.47 -2.54
N PHE A 640 12.22 -1.45 -2.33
CA PHE A 640 12.31 -2.15 -1.05
C PHE A 640 12.74 -1.24 0.09
N ALA A 641 13.66 -0.29 -0.16
CA ALA A 641 14.02 0.74 0.81
C ALA A 641 12.86 1.67 1.16
N TYR A 642 12.05 2.10 0.17
CA TYR A 642 10.85 2.87 0.45
C TYR A 642 9.82 2.05 1.25
N TYR A 643 9.52 0.82 0.86
CA TYR A 643 8.41 0.07 1.44
C TYR A 643 8.72 -0.52 2.82
N LEU A 644 9.86 -1.22 2.98
CA LEU A 644 10.26 -1.80 4.26
C LEU A 644 10.95 -0.76 5.17
N GLY A 645 11.86 0.04 4.62
CA GLY A 645 12.57 1.07 5.37
C GLY A 645 11.67 2.23 5.78
N ILE A 646 11.22 3.02 4.80
CA ILE A 646 10.56 4.32 5.05
C ILE A 646 9.11 4.17 5.48
N ASN A 647 8.28 3.49 4.68
CA ASN A 647 6.85 3.37 4.94
C ASN A 647 6.58 2.49 6.18
N ASN A 648 7.23 1.33 6.27
CA ASN A 648 7.05 0.41 7.37
C ASN A 648 7.82 0.81 8.64
N VAL A 649 9.14 0.61 8.70
CA VAL A 649 9.89 0.70 9.97
C VAL A 649 10.03 2.14 10.47
N LEU A 650 10.48 3.08 9.63
CA LEU A 650 10.53 4.50 10.02
C LEU A 650 9.11 5.02 10.30
N GLY A 651 8.11 4.55 9.54
CA GLY A 651 6.71 4.88 9.80
C GLY A 651 6.19 4.37 11.16
N LEU A 652 6.65 3.21 11.62
CA LEU A 652 6.32 2.68 12.93
C LEU A 652 7.02 3.46 14.05
N ILE A 653 8.29 3.84 13.87
CA ILE A 653 9.02 4.73 14.78
C ILE A 653 8.27 6.07 14.93
N GLY A 654 7.87 6.69 13.82
CA GLY A 654 7.09 7.92 13.83
C GLY A 654 5.73 7.79 14.51
N ALA A 655 5.08 6.62 14.40
CA ALA A 655 3.86 6.33 15.14
C ALA A 655 4.09 6.24 16.67
N PHE A 656 5.19 5.64 17.12
CA PHE A 656 5.58 5.65 18.55
C PHE A 656 5.85 7.08 19.05
N GLY A 657 6.61 7.88 18.29
CA GLY A 657 6.98 9.25 18.63
C GLY A 657 5.80 10.22 18.69
N SER A 658 5.03 10.28 17.61
CA SER A 658 3.85 11.16 17.50
C SER A 658 2.75 10.86 18.51
N GLN A 659 2.73 9.65 19.09
CA GLN A 659 1.83 9.22 20.16
C GLN A 659 2.47 9.25 21.56
N ARG A 660 3.70 9.77 21.67
CA ARG A 660 4.47 9.92 22.93
C ARG A 660 4.69 8.60 23.69
N LEU A 661 4.80 7.49 22.97
CA LEU A 661 5.06 6.17 23.54
C LEU A 661 6.58 5.92 23.75
N ALA A 662 7.42 6.47 22.86
CA ALA A 662 8.88 6.44 22.98
C ALA A 662 9.51 7.64 22.25
N ASP A 663 10.76 7.99 22.59
CA ASP A 663 11.58 8.90 21.78
C ASP A 663 11.98 8.20 20.46
N GLU A 664 11.70 8.84 19.33
CA GLU A 664 12.10 8.34 18.01
C GLU A 664 13.62 8.14 17.91
N ARG A 665 14.43 8.97 18.57
CA ARG A 665 15.89 8.84 18.57
C ARG A 665 16.37 7.52 19.20
N LEU A 666 15.69 7.07 20.26
CA LEU A 666 15.99 5.78 20.90
C LEU A 666 15.65 4.62 19.96
N LEU A 667 14.51 4.69 19.27
CA LEU A 667 14.10 3.65 18.33
C LEU A 667 14.93 3.66 17.04
N LEU A 668 15.35 4.83 16.54
CA LEU A 668 16.29 4.97 15.43
C LEU A 668 17.66 4.37 15.78
N ALA A 669 18.16 4.61 16.99
CA ALA A 669 19.41 3.98 17.47
C ALA A 669 19.27 2.45 17.59
N ALA A 670 18.13 1.95 18.09
CA ALA A 670 17.82 0.52 18.14
C ALA A 670 17.74 -0.10 16.73
N PHE A 671 17.11 0.60 15.77
CA PHE A 671 17.02 0.15 14.38
C PHE A 671 18.38 0.17 13.68
N ARG A 672 19.21 1.21 13.86
CA ARG A 672 20.59 1.24 13.38
C ARG A 672 21.37 0.02 13.88
N ARG A 673 21.33 -0.28 15.18
CA ARG A 673 22.01 -1.46 15.75
C ARG A 673 21.53 -2.76 15.11
N PHE A 674 20.21 -2.96 15.00
CA PHE A 674 19.64 -4.13 14.32
C PHE A 674 20.12 -4.24 12.86
N LEU A 675 20.14 -3.15 12.10
CA LEU A 675 20.63 -3.16 10.72
C LEU A 675 22.12 -3.50 10.66
N THR A 676 22.94 -3.00 11.59
CA THR A 676 24.36 -3.37 11.70
C THR A 676 24.50 -4.87 12.02
N ASP A 677 23.75 -5.39 12.97
CA ASP A 677 23.76 -6.82 13.33
C ASP A 677 23.32 -7.72 12.17
N VAL A 678 22.40 -7.26 11.31
CA VAL A 678 21.98 -7.96 10.08
C VAL A 678 23.02 -7.83 8.95
N ALA A 679 23.73 -6.71 8.85
CA ALA A 679 24.72 -6.48 7.80
C ALA A 679 26.07 -7.19 8.06
N THR A 680 26.58 -7.09 9.29
CA THR A 680 27.96 -7.51 9.64
C THR A 680 28.05 -8.48 10.82
N GLY A 681 26.95 -8.73 11.52
CA GLY A 681 26.91 -9.63 12.67
C GLY A 681 27.09 -11.12 12.33
N PRO A 682 27.10 -12.01 13.35
CA PRO A 682 27.34 -13.44 13.17
C PRO A 682 26.22 -14.14 12.38
N ALA A 683 24.98 -13.61 12.44
CA ALA A 683 23.83 -14.06 11.68
C ALA A 683 23.47 -13.07 10.56
N ARG A 684 24.49 -12.58 9.83
CA ARG A 684 24.32 -11.64 8.72
C ARG A 684 23.49 -12.24 7.57
N LEU A 685 22.75 -11.40 6.87
CA LEU A 685 21.95 -11.75 5.69
C LEU A 685 22.54 -11.14 4.42
N ARG A 686 22.36 -11.78 3.26
CA ARG A 686 22.85 -11.26 1.97
C ARG A 686 22.03 -10.09 1.37
N SER A 687 21.09 -9.50 2.12
CA SER A 687 20.31 -8.36 1.65
C SER A 687 21.20 -7.11 1.55
N PRO A 688 21.17 -6.35 0.44
CA PRO A 688 21.89 -5.07 0.34
C PRO A 688 21.21 -3.94 1.14
N LEU A 689 19.92 -4.11 1.50
CA LEU A 689 19.11 -3.04 2.10
C LEU A 689 19.67 -2.50 3.43
N PRO A 690 20.17 -3.31 4.39
CA PRO A 690 20.71 -2.80 5.65
C PRO A 690 21.89 -1.84 5.47
N GLY A 691 22.85 -2.16 4.60
CA GLY A 691 23.96 -1.25 4.27
C GLY A 691 23.45 0.04 3.63
N ARG A 692 22.60 -0.08 2.60
CA ARG A 692 21.99 1.08 1.92
C ARG A 692 21.26 2.03 2.89
N LEU A 693 20.56 1.50 3.90
CA LEU A 693 19.88 2.29 4.93
C LEU A 693 20.82 2.90 5.99
N LEU A 694 21.98 2.30 6.24
CA LEU A 694 22.96 2.80 7.20
C LEU A 694 23.89 3.87 6.61
N ASP A 695 24.30 3.67 5.35
CA ASP A 695 25.42 4.36 4.73
C ASP A 695 24.99 5.53 3.83
N SER A 696 23.79 5.49 3.25
CA SER A 696 23.31 6.57 2.38
C SER A 696 22.87 7.80 3.19
N PRO A 697 23.37 9.01 2.93
CA PRO A 697 22.92 10.23 3.63
C PRO A 697 21.48 10.64 3.28
N VAL A 698 20.95 10.10 2.17
CA VAL A 698 19.61 10.40 1.67
C VAL A 698 18.87 9.12 1.27
N LEU A 699 17.54 9.17 1.28
CA LEU A 699 16.69 8.07 0.83
C LEU A 699 15.75 8.53 -0.28
N ARG A 700 15.47 7.64 -1.23
CA ARG A 700 14.44 7.83 -2.26
C ARG A 700 13.08 7.49 -1.67
N CYS A 701 12.16 8.44 -1.71
CA CYS A 701 10.85 8.34 -1.09
C CYS A 701 9.76 8.61 -2.12
N LYS A 702 8.73 7.76 -2.16
CA LYS A 702 7.54 7.97 -3.01
C LYS A 702 6.79 9.23 -2.56
N ALA A 703 6.59 10.14 -3.50
CA ALA A 703 5.92 11.42 -3.31
C ALA A 703 4.43 11.29 -3.69
N ASN A 704 3.57 11.06 -2.71
CA ASN A 704 2.16 10.73 -2.95
C ASN A 704 1.33 11.95 -3.36
N LEU A 705 1.70 13.16 -2.90
CA LEU A 705 1.07 14.41 -3.30
C LEU A 705 1.53 14.83 -4.71
N LEU A 706 2.84 14.77 -5.00
CA LEU A 706 3.33 15.05 -6.35
C LEU A 706 2.79 14.04 -7.37
N THR A 707 2.83 12.73 -7.07
CA THR A 707 2.24 11.69 -7.94
C THR A 707 0.76 11.96 -8.25
N ARG A 708 0.00 12.46 -7.27
CA ARG A 708 -1.39 12.89 -7.47
C ARG A 708 -1.50 14.09 -8.42
N LEU A 709 -0.70 15.13 -8.18
CA LEU A 709 -0.75 16.38 -8.93
C LEU A 709 -0.31 16.21 -10.40
N HIS A 710 0.52 15.21 -10.68
CA HIS A 710 0.89 14.80 -12.05
C HIS A 710 -0.09 13.79 -12.69
N GLY A 711 -1.22 13.47 -12.04
CA GLY A 711 -2.27 12.63 -12.61
C GLY A 711 -1.91 11.15 -12.85
N LEU A 712 -0.79 10.66 -12.30
CA LEU A 712 -0.29 9.31 -12.55
C LEU A 712 -1.19 8.24 -11.91
N ASP A 713 -1.52 7.18 -12.66
CA ASP A 713 -2.18 5.97 -12.15
C ASP A 713 -1.13 4.88 -11.91
N GLU A 714 -0.88 4.57 -10.64
CA GLU A 714 0.20 3.66 -10.22
C GLU A 714 -0.04 2.17 -10.62
N LEU A 715 -1.17 1.86 -11.28
CA LEU A 715 -1.46 0.55 -11.87
C LEU A 715 -0.96 0.43 -13.33
N VAL A 716 -0.58 1.54 -13.98
CA VAL A 716 -0.28 1.58 -15.43
C VAL A 716 1.10 2.18 -15.69
N GLY A 717 1.92 1.48 -16.48
CA GLY A 717 3.29 1.88 -16.85
C GLY A 717 4.35 0.93 -16.26
N PRO A 718 5.63 1.14 -16.60
CA PRO A 718 6.72 0.42 -15.96
C PRO A 718 6.95 0.89 -14.52
N VAL A 719 7.46 -0.01 -13.69
CA VAL A 719 7.53 0.16 -12.23
C VAL A 719 8.39 1.37 -11.84
N ASP A 720 9.40 1.71 -12.63
CA ASP A 720 10.30 2.84 -12.43
C ASP A 720 9.59 4.20 -12.43
N THR A 721 8.63 4.39 -13.35
CA THR A 721 8.05 5.67 -13.76
C THR A 721 6.59 5.87 -13.31
N GLN A 722 5.88 4.80 -12.90
CA GLN A 722 4.48 4.86 -12.45
C GLN A 722 4.21 5.71 -11.18
N SER A 723 5.23 6.32 -10.56
CA SER A 723 5.08 7.22 -9.41
C SER A 723 6.27 8.18 -9.31
N VAL A 724 6.05 9.38 -8.78
CA VAL A 724 7.14 10.33 -8.50
C VAL A 724 7.89 9.93 -7.23
N TYR A 725 9.22 9.94 -7.31
CA TYR A 725 10.11 9.75 -6.16
C TYR A 725 10.97 11.00 -5.93
N VAL A 726 11.00 11.44 -4.68
CA VAL A 726 11.82 12.56 -4.19
C VAL A 726 12.94 12.06 -3.29
N THR A 727 13.89 12.93 -2.99
CA THR A 727 15.02 12.61 -2.11
C THR A 727 14.80 13.27 -0.76
N ILE A 728 14.80 12.46 0.32
CA ILE A 728 14.68 12.93 1.70
C ILE A 728 15.97 12.69 2.47
N ALA A 729 16.23 13.48 3.51
CA ALA A 729 17.33 13.19 4.44
C ALA A 729 17.13 11.83 5.13
N ASN A 730 18.19 11.04 5.29
CA ASN A 730 18.11 9.74 5.98
C ASN A 730 18.22 9.94 7.51
N PRO A 731 17.16 9.68 8.31
CA PRO A 731 17.23 9.82 9.77
C PRO A 731 18.08 8.74 10.46
N LEU A 732 18.50 7.71 9.71
CA LEU A 732 19.47 6.72 10.18
C LEU A 732 20.91 7.16 9.93
N HIS A 733 21.19 8.03 8.95
CA HIS A 733 22.58 8.39 8.65
C HIS A 733 23.14 9.30 9.74
N SER A 734 24.18 8.85 10.42
CA SER A 734 24.93 9.68 11.37
C SER A 734 25.65 10.78 10.59
N ALA A 735 25.21 12.03 10.71
CA ALA A 735 26.12 13.15 10.47
C ALA A 735 27.31 13.00 11.43
N GLN A 736 28.53 12.91 10.90
CA GLN A 736 29.73 13.08 11.72
C GLN A 736 29.74 14.54 12.20
N SER A 737 29.55 14.73 13.50
CA SER A 737 29.54 16.02 14.20
C SER A 737 30.37 15.93 15.47
#